data_AF-A0AAU2CPD8-F1
#
_entry.id   AF-A0AAU2CPD8-F1
#
_cell.length_a   1.000
_cell.length_b   1.000
_cell.length_c   1.000
_cell.angle_alpha   90.00
_cell.angle_beta   90.00
_cell.angle_gamma   90.00
#
_symmetry.space_group_name_H-M   'P 1'
#
loop_
_entity.id
_entity.type
_entity.pdbx_description
1 polymer ?
#
loop_
_entity_poly.entity_id
_entity_poly.type
_entity_poly.pdbx_seq_one_letter_code
_entity_poly.pdbx_strand_id
1 'polypeptide(L)'
;MTLPGNRLLTDSGLESALAALPPVYAAGARTRLLPLSGGRLSVPEHIHEPLLLMRLRTPLADQALVVSCAQTGAEELPPLVFAPFSGPGTLLPVLLPAPEAEITVAVHEVAAPRCHDQVPEETARGPALAQDRAAELVEGVLLEGVLARIVYLASLEKQRMLRQAREIAACRHVGLAFSGALDSLGRDLGVYRLPDEDDDRYRSRLKIFTSWRLPTPAGLGRALNGPGADTDGNTGLPGGFGVTARFRLVEEQNPLALAICLVDVGPGGAAVRAQVHELLRTVYLLNLDQPLPALVPPEQRRELEDVRQVLTTEVTRPPGPPEVRHLAPSLAVCLARMVRLMRALGDSGPVSLLRAHVEKADPLHELGLGATLGRFGAQRLTAMAAAVDGLARATSELSALAATLVPRPFAEDPVGRWLAEPCGLRTVHPLTDDAFFVSSLPMAGLAIDGPSQMAVAEQAGYQARHRADATWGGLHPLAGEAAHRAATRFSEAGLGPAPAQLTGDALATSLQDLSGRTGVTPPEALAPLVSGHLLATDGAAFAAQVLDVVVLDQIVAYPFTVAELGALGSGEALRGAVAARAGLLLDSGFYSVYGVFDREAQRVLMLAAVSLLPGRPPKPGEAPPAEFQWLVTEVPRPPLPATDDLPLSLVNSSGGRIHAVAQREGLALLVCLGHTRRGLADPYQVRVELPGDARLDREQYSYVMNILETLCPLGIEINTVELRRDHVDFGADAAGDAFPTQDASRTYRRYRRRRDVGSHAERPLNET
;
A
#
# COMPACT_ATOMS: atom_id res chain seq x y z
N MET A 1 39.62 29.16 12.37
CA MET A 1 40.07 28.28 13.47
C MET A 1 40.01 26.85 12.97
N THR A 2 41.13 26.34 12.49
CA THR A 2 41.33 24.92 12.17
C THR A 2 41.30 24.14 13.49
N LEU A 3 40.32 23.24 13.63
CA LEU A 3 40.25 22.32 14.77
C LEU A 3 41.57 21.54 14.84
N PRO A 4 42.22 21.44 16.02
CA PRO A 4 43.39 20.61 16.19
C PRO A 4 43.00 19.17 15.84
N GLY A 5 43.77 18.55 14.94
CA GLY A 5 43.49 17.24 14.39
C GLY A 5 43.12 16.25 15.50
N ASN A 6 41.99 15.58 15.32
CA ASN A 6 41.66 14.35 16.02
C ASN A 6 42.86 13.39 15.85
N ARG A 7 43.79 13.39 16.82
CA ARG A 7 44.69 12.27 17.03
C ARG A 7 43.79 11.11 17.41
N LEU A 8 43.39 10.34 16.40
CA LEU A 8 42.80 9.03 16.59
C LEU A 8 43.71 8.29 17.57
N LEU A 9 43.14 7.83 18.68
CA LEU A 9 43.82 7.03 19.70
C LEU A 9 44.10 5.61 19.15
N THR A 10 44.75 5.51 18.01
CA THR A 10 44.91 4.28 17.22
C THR A 10 46.33 3.76 17.20
N ASP A 11 47.33 4.59 17.45
CA ASP A 11 48.72 4.15 17.43
C ASP A 11 49.08 3.46 18.75
N SER A 12 49.80 2.33 18.63
CA SER A 12 50.31 1.60 19.79
C SER A 12 51.09 2.59 20.66
N GLY A 13 50.64 2.78 21.91
CA GLY A 13 51.24 3.77 22.81
C GLY A 13 52.74 3.55 23.00
N LEU A 14 53.20 2.31 22.80
CA LEU A 14 54.58 1.90 22.87
C LEU A 14 55.45 2.53 21.77
N GLU A 15 55.08 2.43 20.50
CA GLU A 15 55.89 2.96 19.39
C GLU A 15 56.01 4.49 19.49
N SER A 16 54.92 5.19 19.81
CA SER A 16 54.96 6.63 20.03
C SER A 16 55.82 7.01 21.24
N ALA A 17 55.75 6.24 22.32
CA ALA A 17 56.54 6.49 23.53
C ALA A 17 58.03 6.21 23.30
N LEU A 18 58.37 5.15 22.56
CA LEU A 18 59.75 4.83 22.16
C LEU A 18 60.32 5.88 21.21
N ALA A 19 59.53 6.34 20.23
CA ALA A 19 59.94 7.39 19.30
C ALA A 19 60.16 8.75 20.00
N ALA A 20 59.51 8.98 21.14
CA ALA A 20 59.69 10.17 21.95
C ALA A 20 60.92 10.12 22.87
N LEU A 21 61.61 8.98 22.96
CA LEU A 21 62.83 8.87 23.76
C LEU A 21 63.97 9.70 23.15
N PRO A 22 64.73 10.45 23.96
CA PRO A 22 65.95 11.10 23.50
C PRO A 22 66.95 10.09 22.90
N PRO A 23 67.82 10.49 21.94
CA PRO A 23 68.70 9.59 21.21
C PRO A 23 69.54 8.65 22.09
N VAL A 24 70.01 9.13 23.25
CA VAL A 24 70.81 8.36 24.21
C VAL A 24 70.03 7.19 24.81
N TYR A 25 68.72 7.38 25.03
CA TYR A 25 67.82 6.36 25.57
C TYR A 25 67.25 5.46 24.47
N ALA A 26 66.98 6.01 23.28
CA ALA A 26 66.49 5.26 22.13
C ALA A 26 67.49 4.18 21.67
N ALA A 27 68.80 4.40 21.82
CA ALA A 27 69.82 3.42 21.48
C ALA A 27 69.72 2.10 22.27
N GLY A 28 69.19 2.16 23.50
CA GLY A 28 69.01 1.04 24.42
C GLY A 28 67.57 0.51 24.54
N ALA A 29 66.65 0.97 23.69
CA ALA A 29 65.26 0.53 23.66
C ALA A 29 64.83 0.28 22.20
N ARG A 30 64.79 -0.99 21.77
CA ARG A 30 64.51 -1.36 20.38
C ARG A 30 63.26 -2.20 20.27
N THR A 31 62.58 -2.06 19.14
CA THR A 31 61.47 -2.90 18.71
C THR A 31 61.86 -3.60 17.42
N ARG A 32 61.55 -4.89 17.31
CA ARG A 32 61.72 -5.67 16.08
C ARG A 32 60.48 -6.48 15.81
N LEU A 33 59.97 -6.40 14.58
CA LEU A 33 58.82 -7.20 14.15
C LEU A 33 59.28 -8.61 13.81
N LEU A 34 58.57 -9.60 14.32
CA LEU A 34 58.75 -11.01 14.00
C LEU A 34 57.50 -11.46 13.22
N PRO A 35 57.58 -11.61 11.89
CA PRO A 35 56.43 -12.04 11.10
C PRO A 35 56.07 -13.49 11.44
N LEU A 36 54.78 -13.77 11.58
CA LEU A 36 54.29 -15.13 11.77
C LEU A 36 54.34 -15.89 10.45
N SER A 37 55.32 -16.78 10.30
CA SER A 37 55.57 -17.53 9.06
C SER A 37 55.40 -19.01 9.31
N GLY A 38 54.47 -19.67 8.61
CA GLY A 38 54.20 -21.10 8.81
C GLY A 38 53.73 -21.45 10.23
N GLY A 39 53.06 -20.52 10.92
CA GLY A 39 52.70 -20.68 12.33
C GLY A 39 53.88 -20.58 13.30
N ARG A 40 55.02 -20.02 12.87
CA ARG A 40 56.23 -19.88 13.71
C ARG A 40 56.76 -18.46 13.74
N LEU A 41 57.37 -18.11 14.87
CA LEU A 41 58.15 -16.90 15.08
C LEU A 41 59.62 -17.30 15.34
N SER A 42 60.54 -16.71 14.58
CA SER A 42 61.98 -16.96 14.73
C SER A 42 62.65 -15.82 15.49
N VAL A 43 63.27 -16.12 16.62
CA VAL A 43 63.99 -15.13 17.43
C VAL A 43 65.42 -14.99 16.90
N PRO A 44 65.95 -13.77 16.70
CA PRO A 44 67.31 -13.55 16.22
C PRO A 44 68.40 -14.07 17.17
N GLU A 45 69.60 -14.30 16.65
CA GLU A 45 70.79 -14.72 17.42
C GLU A 45 71.28 -13.64 18.39
N HIS A 46 71.20 -12.37 18.00
CA HIS A 46 71.67 -11.24 18.81
C HIS A 46 70.50 -10.45 19.38
N ILE A 47 70.22 -10.70 20.67
CA ILE A 47 69.15 -10.07 21.43
C ILE A 47 69.67 -9.56 22.77
N HIS A 48 69.22 -8.38 23.20
CA HIS A 48 69.61 -7.78 24.48
C HIS A 48 68.38 -7.54 25.36
N GLU A 49 68.34 -8.17 26.54
CA GLU A 49 67.20 -8.07 27.46
C GLU A 49 65.84 -8.22 26.75
N PRO A 50 65.59 -9.38 26.09
CA PRO A 50 64.46 -9.55 25.19
C PRO A 50 63.13 -9.72 25.94
N LEU A 51 62.04 -9.20 25.40
CA LEU A 51 60.67 -9.57 25.78
C LEU A 51 59.88 -9.79 24.50
N LEU A 52 59.34 -10.99 24.33
CA LEU A 52 58.45 -11.27 23.21
C LEU A 52 57.02 -10.87 23.58
N LEU A 53 56.42 -10.06 22.72
CA LEU A 53 55.02 -9.67 22.77
C LEU A 53 54.29 -10.22 21.55
N MET A 54 53.00 -10.49 21.71
CA MET A 54 52.09 -10.73 20.58
C MET A 54 51.31 -9.44 20.31
N ARG A 55 51.28 -9.01 19.05
CA ARG A 55 50.57 -7.81 18.60
C ARG A 55 49.34 -8.20 17.78
N LEU A 56 48.21 -7.61 18.13
CA LEU A 56 46.98 -7.70 17.34
C LEU A 56 47.06 -6.74 16.13
N ARG A 57 46.84 -7.24 14.92
CA ARG A 57 46.89 -6.46 13.67
C ARG A 57 45.53 -5.94 13.23
N THR A 58 44.48 -6.72 13.45
CA THR A 58 43.10 -6.39 13.06
C THR A 58 42.27 -6.10 14.32
N PRO A 59 41.47 -5.03 14.37
CA PRO A 59 40.56 -4.80 15.49
C PRO A 59 39.57 -5.96 15.65
N LEU A 60 39.25 -6.29 16.90
CA LEU A 60 38.19 -7.23 17.23
C LEU A 60 36.88 -6.49 17.48
N ALA A 61 35.77 -7.13 17.11
CA ALA A 61 34.42 -6.69 17.43
C ALA A 61 33.93 -7.40 18.72
N ASP A 62 32.91 -8.23 18.59
CA ASP A 62 32.29 -9.09 19.63
C ASP A 62 32.99 -10.46 19.78
N GLN A 63 34.14 -10.62 19.14
CA GLN A 63 34.94 -11.83 19.15
C GLN A 63 36.19 -11.66 20.00
N ALA A 64 36.73 -12.77 20.47
CA ALA A 64 38.03 -12.84 21.12
C ALA A 64 39.00 -13.70 20.33
N LEU A 65 40.29 -13.42 20.45
CA LEU A 65 41.34 -14.29 19.93
C LEU A 65 42.10 -14.93 21.08
N VAL A 66 42.18 -16.26 21.03
CA VAL A 66 43.00 -17.06 21.94
C VAL A 66 44.26 -17.47 21.19
N VAL A 67 45.42 -17.13 21.70
CA VAL A 67 46.72 -17.40 21.08
C VAL A 67 47.51 -18.32 22.00
N SER A 68 47.71 -19.54 21.55
CA SER A 68 48.56 -20.53 22.18
C SER A 68 49.98 -20.40 21.64
N CYS A 69 50.98 -20.42 22.52
CA CYS A 69 52.39 -20.34 22.15
C CYS A 69 53.18 -21.45 22.84
N ALA A 70 54.10 -22.08 22.11
CA ALA A 70 55.06 -23.03 22.68
C ALA A 70 56.44 -22.78 22.08
N GLN A 71 57.48 -22.80 22.91
CA GLN A 71 58.85 -22.80 22.42
C GLN A 71 59.22 -24.22 21.99
N THR A 72 59.91 -24.38 20.86
CA THR A 72 60.28 -25.70 20.33
C THR A 72 61.03 -26.53 21.39
N GLY A 73 60.45 -27.66 21.81
CA GLY A 73 61.00 -28.54 22.84
C GLY A 73 60.63 -28.18 24.29
N ALA A 74 59.73 -27.21 24.52
CA ALA A 74 59.21 -26.82 25.82
C ALA A 74 57.70 -27.09 25.95
N GLU A 75 57.18 -27.01 27.19
CA GLU A 75 55.74 -27.06 27.45
C GLU A 75 55.00 -25.85 26.85
N GLU A 76 53.73 -26.05 26.51
CA GLU A 76 52.84 -24.99 26.03
C GLU A 76 52.64 -23.94 27.12
N LEU A 77 52.73 -22.67 26.74
CA LEU A 77 52.56 -21.56 27.65
C LEU A 77 51.07 -21.29 27.92
N PRO A 78 50.75 -20.60 29.03
CA PRO A 78 49.42 -20.07 29.24
C PRO A 78 48.95 -19.25 28.01
N PRO A 79 47.77 -19.53 27.46
CA PRO A 79 47.31 -18.88 26.25
C PRO A 79 47.02 -17.40 26.50
N LEU A 80 47.32 -16.59 25.50
CA LEU A 80 47.06 -15.15 25.50
C LEU A 80 45.64 -14.92 24.97
N VAL A 81 44.87 -14.07 25.64
CA VAL A 81 43.50 -13.75 25.21
C VAL A 81 43.42 -12.28 24.86
N PHE A 82 43.25 -11.99 23.56
CA PHE A 82 42.78 -10.68 23.13
C PHE A 82 41.27 -10.62 23.31
N ALA A 83 40.84 -9.84 24.30
CA ALA A 83 39.43 -9.64 24.60
C ALA A 83 38.69 -8.86 23.48
N PRO A 84 37.35 -8.92 23.43
CA PRO A 84 36.52 -8.17 22.50
C PRO A 84 36.82 -6.69 22.55
N PHE A 85 36.60 -6.02 21.41
CA PHE A 85 36.89 -4.60 21.21
C PHE A 85 38.37 -4.22 21.39
N SER A 86 39.29 -5.19 21.48
CA SER A 86 40.73 -4.93 21.38
C SER A 86 41.04 -4.36 20.00
N GLY A 87 41.85 -3.29 19.95
CA GLY A 87 42.19 -2.66 18.67
C GLY A 87 43.52 -3.10 18.10
N PRO A 88 43.82 -2.68 16.86
CA PRO A 88 45.12 -2.89 16.27
C PRO A 88 46.21 -2.28 17.17
N GLY A 89 47.35 -2.95 17.26
CA GLY A 89 48.48 -2.55 18.09
C GLY A 89 48.38 -2.94 19.57
N THR A 90 47.33 -3.66 19.99
CA THR A 90 47.24 -4.23 21.36
C THR A 90 48.36 -5.25 21.54
N LEU A 91 49.08 -5.20 22.67
CA LEU A 91 50.28 -6.01 22.93
C LEU A 91 50.14 -6.83 24.21
N LEU A 92 50.22 -8.15 24.09
CA LEU A 92 50.21 -9.07 25.23
C LEU A 92 51.58 -9.74 25.40
N PRO A 93 52.08 -9.91 26.64
CA PRO A 93 53.39 -10.50 26.87
C PRO A 93 53.33 -12.01 26.70
N VAL A 94 54.26 -12.58 25.92
CA VAL A 94 54.37 -14.02 25.68
C VAL A 94 55.35 -14.65 26.66
N LEU A 95 56.65 -14.36 26.49
CA LEU A 95 57.75 -14.97 27.22
C LEU A 95 59.03 -14.14 27.09
N LEU A 96 60.08 -14.53 27.83
CA LEU A 96 61.46 -14.04 27.65
C LEU A 96 62.22 -15.05 26.76
N PRO A 97 62.47 -14.76 25.47
CA PRO A 97 62.97 -15.79 24.56
C PRO A 97 64.47 -16.01 24.73
N ALA A 98 64.90 -17.26 24.55
CA ALA A 98 66.30 -17.54 24.29
C ALA A 98 66.70 -17.07 22.88
N PRO A 99 67.98 -16.72 22.65
CA PRO A 99 68.51 -16.49 21.31
C PRO A 99 68.23 -17.70 20.39
N GLU A 100 67.90 -17.44 19.12
CA GLU A 100 67.60 -18.47 18.12
C GLU A 100 66.40 -19.38 18.44
N ALA A 101 65.59 -19.03 19.45
CA ALA A 101 64.39 -19.79 19.76
C ALA A 101 63.38 -19.73 18.61
N GLU A 102 62.80 -20.88 18.26
CA GLU A 102 61.57 -20.96 17.47
C GLU A 102 60.37 -21.09 18.39
N ILE A 103 59.31 -20.33 18.10
CA ILE A 103 58.07 -20.33 18.85
C ILE A 103 56.93 -20.67 17.90
N THR A 104 56.25 -21.78 18.17
CA THR A 104 55.04 -22.19 17.46
C THR A 104 53.84 -21.43 18.02
N VAL A 105 52.99 -20.92 17.14
CA VAL A 105 51.81 -20.12 17.48
C VAL A 105 50.57 -20.74 16.84
N ALA A 106 49.55 -21.00 17.65
CA ALA A 106 48.22 -21.38 17.21
C ALA A 106 47.22 -20.30 17.62
N VAL A 107 46.36 -19.89 16.68
CA VAL A 107 45.37 -18.81 16.90
C VAL A 107 43.98 -19.40 16.73
N HIS A 108 43.10 -19.09 17.67
CA HIS A 108 41.70 -19.50 17.67
C HIS A 108 40.81 -18.26 17.76
N GLU A 109 39.76 -18.22 16.94
CA GLU A 109 38.74 -17.16 16.96
C GLU A 109 37.51 -17.68 17.69
N VAL A 110 37.09 -16.95 18.74
CA VAL A 110 36.02 -17.38 19.63
C VAL A 110 34.92 -16.32 19.65
N ALA A 111 33.68 -16.75 19.42
CA ALA A 111 32.51 -15.89 19.62
C ALA A 111 32.37 -15.60 21.13
N ALA A 112 32.56 -14.35 21.55
CA ALA A 112 32.68 -14.06 22.96
C ALA A 112 32.21 -12.66 23.33
N PRO A 113 30.88 -12.40 23.40
CA PRO A 113 30.37 -11.12 23.90
C PRO A 113 30.65 -10.87 25.40
N ARG A 114 31.28 -11.81 26.13
CA ARG A 114 31.43 -11.78 27.61
C ARG A 114 32.78 -12.27 28.16
N CYS A 115 33.84 -12.44 27.37
CA CYS A 115 35.11 -12.94 27.90
C CYS A 115 35.94 -11.83 28.57
N HIS A 116 35.50 -11.49 29.78
CA HIS A 116 36.34 -10.81 30.75
C HIS A 116 36.91 -11.91 31.65
N ASP A 117 38.20 -12.20 31.47
CA ASP A 117 39.08 -12.95 32.38
C ASP A 117 39.08 -14.49 32.39
N GLN A 118 38.21 -15.20 31.67
CA GLN A 118 38.32 -16.67 31.53
C GLN A 118 38.73 -17.08 30.12
N VAL A 119 39.83 -17.85 30.02
CA VAL A 119 40.21 -18.51 28.77
C VAL A 119 39.12 -19.56 28.46
N PRO A 120 38.51 -19.55 27.27
CA PRO A 120 37.51 -20.53 26.89
C PRO A 120 38.08 -21.97 26.99
N GLU A 121 37.25 -22.92 27.40
CA GLU A 121 37.56 -24.35 27.32
C GLU A 121 37.86 -24.76 25.87
N GLU A 122 38.63 -25.82 25.66
CA GLU A 122 39.11 -26.25 24.34
C GLU A 122 37.97 -26.50 23.34
N THR A 123 36.84 -27.03 23.82
CA THR A 123 35.59 -27.22 23.07
C THR A 123 34.97 -25.91 22.57
N ALA A 124 35.14 -24.82 23.31
CA ALA A 124 34.62 -23.50 22.94
C ALA A 124 35.55 -22.72 21.99
N ARG A 125 36.84 -23.09 21.90
CA ARG A 125 37.82 -22.42 21.02
C ARG A 125 37.66 -22.78 19.54
N GLY A 126 37.12 -23.97 19.24
CA GLY A 126 37.08 -24.51 17.89
C GLY A 126 38.49 -24.81 17.32
N PRO A 127 38.58 -25.21 16.03
CA PRO A 127 39.86 -25.53 15.39
C PRO A 127 40.76 -24.30 15.26
N ALA A 128 42.08 -24.51 15.30
CA ALA A 128 43.03 -23.45 15.02
C ALA A 128 42.82 -22.89 13.60
N LEU A 129 42.97 -21.57 13.47
CA LEU A 129 42.87 -20.88 12.19
C LEU A 129 44.00 -21.33 11.25
N ALA A 130 43.71 -21.29 9.94
CA ALA A 130 44.72 -21.48 8.92
C ALA A 130 45.87 -20.47 9.10
N GLN A 131 47.11 -20.88 8.80
CA GLN A 131 48.32 -20.11 9.10
C GLN A 131 48.31 -18.70 8.48
N ASP A 132 47.83 -18.57 7.25
CA ASP A 132 47.71 -17.28 6.57
C ASP A 132 46.74 -16.35 7.31
N ARG A 133 45.58 -16.87 7.73
CA ARG A 133 44.59 -16.12 8.50
C ARG A 133 45.11 -15.73 9.88
N ALA A 134 45.87 -16.60 10.53
CA ALA A 134 46.53 -16.28 11.80
C ALA A 134 47.53 -15.12 11.65
N ALA A 135 48.33 -15.11 10.58
CA ALA A 135 49.31 -14.05 10.30
C ALA A 135 48.67 -12.70 9.89
N GLU A 136 47.44 -12.72 9.37
CA GLU A 136 46.63 -11.51 9.16
C GLU A 136 46.20 -10.89 10.49
N LEU A 137 45.91 -11.72 11.50
CA LEU A 137 45.34 -11.28 12.77
C LEU A 137 46.39 -10.90 13.81
N VAL A 138 47.51 -11.63 13.89
CA VAL A 138 48.56 -11.40 14.91
C VAL A 138 49.97 -11.47 14.33
N GLU A 139 50.91 -10.82 15.02
CA GLU A 139 52.34 -10.89 14.73
C GLU A 139 53.18 -10.78 16.01
N GLY A 140 54.41 -11.29 15.97
CA GLY A 140 55.34 -11.15 17.08
C GLY A 140 56.03 -9.79 17.09
N VAL A 141 56.26 -9.24 18.29
CA VAL A 141 57.06 -8.04 18.50
C VAL A 141 58.10 -8.33 19.58
N LEU A 142 59.37 -8.30 19.20
CA LEU A 142 60.49 -8.42 20.11
C LEU A 142 60.88 -7.04 20.63
N LEU A 143 60.79 -6.85 21.95
CA LEU A 143 61.33 -5.69 22.64
C LEU A 143 62.71 -6.02 23.19
N GLU A 144 63.65 -5.11 23.00
CA GLU A 144 65.02 -5.23 23.51
C GLU A 144 65.33 -4.04 24.42
N GLY A 145 65.88 -4.35 25.61
CA GLY A 145 66.31 -3.38 26.60
C GLY A 145 65.33 -3.14 27.74
N VAL A 146 65.87 -2.91 28.94
CA VAL A 146 65.09 -2.66 30.17
C VAL A 146 64.17 -1.45 30.03
N LEU A 147 64.63 -0.38 29.36
CA LEU A 147 63.82 0.80 29.15
C LEU A 147 62.61 0.51 28.24
N ALA A 148 62.76 -0.30 27.19
CA ALA A 148 61.63 -0.71 26.34
C ALA A 148 60.58 -1.49 27.14
N ARG A 149 61.02 -2.39 28.04
CA ARG A 149 60.11 -3.12 28.95
C ARG A 149 59.36 -2.18 29.89
N ILE A 150 60.03 -1.17 30.46
CA ILE A 150 59.39 -0.16 31.33
C ILE A 150 58.37 0.68 30.54
N VAL A 151 58.72 1.11 29.32
CA VAL A 151 57.81 1.86 28.44
C VAL A 151 56.59 1.02 28.08
N TYR A 152 56.77 -0.28 27.81
CA TYR A 152 55.66 -1.20 27.60
C TYR A 152 54.73 -1.25 28.81
N LEU A 153 55.26 -1.48 30.02
CA LEU A 153 54.47 -1.48 31.26
C LEU A 153 53.71 -0.15 31.46
N ALA A 154 54.37 0.99 31.20
CA ALA A 154 53.73 2.30 31.27
C ALA A 154 52.61 2.48 30.22
N SER A 155 52.70 1.79 29.08
CA SER A 155 51.69 1.84 28.01
C SER A 155 50.54 0.84 28.16
N LEU A 156 50.68 -0.17 29.03
CA LEU A 156 49.70 -1.25 29.21
C LEU A 156 48.33 -0.73 29.65
N GLU A 157 48.30 0.19 30.62
CA GLU A 157 47.05 0.80 31.10
C GLU A 157 46.37 1.63 30.02
N LYS A 158 47.14 2.29 29.14
CA LYS A 158 46.57 2.99 27.99
C LYS A 158 45.84 2.00 27.07
N GLN A 159 46.40 0.82 26.80
CA GLN A 159 45.74 -0.20 25.97
C GLN A 159 44.43 -0.69 26.61
N ARG A 160 44.42 -0.92 27.93
CA ARG A 160 43.21 -1.28 28.69
C ARG A 160 42.13 -0.20 28.62
N MET A 161 42.50 1.07 28.82
CA MET A 161 41.58 2.21 28.71
C MET A 161 40.99 2.35 27.31
N LEU A 162 41.79 2.14 26.25
CA LEU A 162 41.30 2.20 24.87
C LEU A 162 40.32 1.09 24.54
N ARG A 163 40.56 -0.12 25.03
CA ARG A 163 39.60 -1.23 24.92
C ARG A 163 38.29 -0.87 25.61
N GLN A 164 38.33 -0.38 26.85
CA GLN A 164 37.13 0.01 27.59
C GLN A 164 36.36 1.13 26.87
N ALA A 165 37.07 2.11 26.30
CA ALA A 165 36.43 3.18 25.53
C ALA A 165 35.72 2.64 24.28
N ARG A 166 36.31 1.67 23.57
CA ARG A 166 35.70 1.00 22.41
C ARG A 166 34.48 0.17 22.82
N GLU A 167 34.56 -0.55 23.92
CA GLU A 167 33.45 -1.32 24.48
C GLU A 167 32.27 -0.40 24.86
N ILE A 168 32.54 0.71 25.56
CA ILE A 168 31.51 1.72 25.89
C ILE A 168 30.89 2.31 24.62
N ALA A 169 31.69 2.57 23.59
CA ALA A 169 31.19 3.04 22.30
C ALA A 169 30.30 2.00 21.62
N ALA A 170 30.70 0.72 21.62
CA ALA A 170 29.90 -0.39 21.10
C ALA A 170 28.56 -0.54 21.84
N CYS A 171 28.55 -0.41 23.17
CA CYS A 171 27.36 -0.44 24.00
C CYS A 171 26.34 0.69 23.71
N ARG A 172 26.72 1.72 22.95
CA ARG A 172 25.80 2.79 22.50
C ARG A 172 25.14 2.50 21.16
N HIS A 173 25.55 1.44 20.47
CA HIS A 173 25.00 1.03 19.19
C HIS A 173 24.16 -0.23 19.35
N VAL A 174 22.87 -0.19 18.99
CA VAL A 174 21.95 -1.34 19.11
C VAL A 174 22.50 -2.61 18.45
N GLY A 175 23.25 -2.48 17.35
CA GLY A 175 23.90 -3.60 16.67
C GLY A 175 24.91 -4.38 17.51
N LEU A 176 25.57 -3.72 18.47
CA LEU A 176 26.69 -4.27 19.25
C LEU A 176 26.42 -4.28 20.77
N ALA A 177 25.42 -3.55 21.24
CA ALA A 177 25.06 -3.50 22.65
C ALA A 177 24.55 -4.86 23.13
N PHE A 178 24.90 -5.20 24.37
CA PHE A 178 24.56 -6.47 25.02
C PHE A 178 24.00 -6.23 26.42
N SER A 179 23.18 -7.17 26.91
CA SER A 179 22.68 -7.20 28.30
C SER A 179 22.07 -5.85 28.74
N GLY A 180 22.47 -5.31 29.91
CA GLY A 180 21.90 -4.08 30.47
C GLY A 180 22.08 -2.82 29.61
N ALA A 181 23.10 -2.76 28.75
CA ALA A 181 23.28 -1.66 27.82
C ALA A 181 22.17 -1.65 26.75
N LEU A 182 21.82 -2.84 26.23
CA LEU A 182 20.73 -3.01 25.28
C LEU A 182 19.37 -2.67 25.92
N ASP A 183 19.18 -3.04 27.19
CA ASP A 183 17.97 -2.68 27.95
C ASP A 183 17.86 -1.18 28.20
N SER A 184 18.98 -0.49 28.43
CA SER A 184 19.01 0.97 28.55
C SER A 184 18.60 1.65 27.23
N LEU A 185 19.14 1.19 26.10
CA LEU A 185 18.76 1.70 24.77
C LEU A 185 17.27 1.47 24.49
N GLY A 186 16.74 0.30 24.84
CA GLY A 186 15.32 0.02 24.70
C GLY A 186 14.45 0.93 25.57
N ARG A 187 14.85 1.19 26.82
CA ARG A 187 14.16 2.12 27.71
C ARG A 187 14.07 3.52 27.10
N ASP A 188 15.14 4.02 26.50
CA ASP A 188 15.17 5.33 25.85
C ASP A 188 14.18 5.39 24.66
N LEU A 189 14.05 4.29 23.93
CA LEU A 189 13.10 4.13 22.81
C LEU A 189 11.66 3.86 23.29
N GLY A 190 11.45 3.53 24.56
CA GLY A 190 10.17 3.13 25.14
C GLY A 190 9.77 1.69 24.81
N VAL A 191 10.74 0.85 24.47
CA VAL A 191 10.59 -0.57 24.14
C VAL A 191 11.25 -1.39 25.22
N TYR A 192 10.47 -2.23 25.90
CA TYR A 192 10.97 -3.09 26.97
C TYR A 192 11.17 -4.51 26.47
N ARG A 193 12.14 -5.20 27.07
CA ARG A 193 12.38 -6.62 26.88
C ARG A 193 11.17 -7.43 27.37
N LEU A 194 10.80 -8.45 26.63
CA LEU A 194 9.71 -9.36 26.99
C LEU A 194 10.25 -10.48 27.91
N PRO A 195 9.37 -11.17 28.66
CA PRO A 195 9.78 -12.38 29.36
C PRO A 195 10.42 -13.38 28.38
N ASP A 196 11.52 -14.00 28.80
CA ASP A 196 12.25 -15.03 28.04
C ASP A 196 12.83 -14.59 26.68
N GLU A 197 12.94 -13.28 26.44
CA GLU A 197 13.49 -12.74 25.22
C GLU A 197 15.02 -12.59 25.27
N ASP A 198 15.71 -13.25 24.33
CA ASP A 198 17.15 -13.12 24.16
C ASP A 198 17.58 -11.76 23.55
N ASP A 199 18.89 -11.49 23.58
CA ASP A 199 19.45 -10.23 23.08
C ASP A 199 19.22 -10.05 21.57
N ASP A 200 19.19 -11.13 20.79
CA ASP A 200 19.07 -11.07 19.33
C ASP A 200 17.65 -10.71 18.89
N ARG A 201 16.65 -11.36 19.46
CA ARG A 201 15.23 -11.07 19.26
C ARG A 201 14.89 -9.67 19.76
N TYR A 202 15.40 -9.29 20.93
CA TYR A 202 15.20 -7.94 21.46
C TYR A 202 15.83 -6.88 20.57
N ARG A 203 17.08 -7.09 20.12
CA ARG A 203 17.77 -6.20 19.17
C ARG A 203 17.00 -6.05 17.86
N SER A 204 16.45 -7.14 17.33
CA SER A 204 15.61 -7.11 16.11
C SER A 204 14.36 -6.25 16.29
N ARG A 205 13.73 -6.24 17.47
CA ARG A 205 12.61 -5.32 17.77
C ARG A 205 13.06 -3.88 17.89
N LEU A 206 14.20 -3.61 18.53
CA LEU A 206 14.74 -2.25 18.65
C LEU A 206 15.07 -1.64 17.28
N LYS A 207 15.54 -2.44 16.30
CA LYS A 207 15.86 -1.98 14.93
C LYS A 207 14.68 -1.32 14.19
N ILE A 208 13.44 -1.57 14.60
CA ILE A 208 12.25 -0.88 14.07
C ILE A 208 12.31 0.62 14.41
N PHE A 209 12.83 0.97 15.59
CA PHE A 209 12.75 2.31 16.16
C PHE A 209 14.08 3.09 16.14
N THR A 210 15.19 2.48 15.72
CA THR A 210 16.52 3.08 15.82
C THR A 210 16.93 3.92 14.62
N SER A 211 16.31 3.76 13.46
CA SER A 211 16.61 4.57 12.28
C SER A 211 15.45 5.47 11.91
N TRP A 212 15.79 6.71 11.58
CA TRP A 212 14.84 7.65 10.99
C TRP A 212 14.44 7.12 9.62
N ARG A 213 13.18 6.72 9.49
CA ARG A 213 12.58 6.24 8.24
C ARG A 213 11.46 7.19 7.89
N LEU A 214 11.46 7.68 6.66
CA LEU A 214 10.35 8.48 6.17
C LEU A 214 9.19 7.55 5.83
N PRO A 215 7.94 7.90 6.20
CA PRO A 215 6.74 7.17 5.84
C PRO A 215 6.39 7.45 4.38
N THR A 216 7.27 7.05 3.46
CA THR A 216 7.05 7.13 2.01
C THR A 216 6.85 5.71 1.46
N PRO A 217 6.21 5.57 0.29
CA PRO A 217 6.07 4.28 -0.41
C PRO A 217 7.37 3.48 -0.46
N ALA A 218 8.45 4.12 -0.93
CA ALA A 218 9.78 3.51 -1.02
C ALA A 218 10.38 3.19 0.37
N GLY A 219 10.13 4.03 1.37
CA GLY A 219 10.57 3.82 2.75
C GLY A 219 9.89 2.61 3.39
N LEU A 220 8.57 2.50 3.22
CA LEU A 220 7.75 1.38 3.69
C LEU A 220 8.15 0.08 2.98
N GLY A 221 8.24 0.11 1.65
CA GLY A 221 8.66 -1.04 0.84
C GLY A 221 10.07 -1.53 1.22
N ARG A 222 11.03 -0.61 1.41
CA ARG A 222 12.38 -0.97 1.87
C ARG A 222 12.37 -1.55 3.29
N ALA A 223 11.53 -1.04 4.19
CA ALA A 223 11.43 -1.56 5.56
C ALA A 223 10.83 -2.96 5.59
N LEU A 224 9.79 -3.22 4.79
CA LEU A 224 9.09 -4.51 4.73
C LEU A 224 9.84 -5.58 3.94
N ASN A 225 10.49 -5.21 2.83
CA ASN A 225 11.03 -6.19 1.87
C ASN A 225 12.55 -6.13 1.69
N GLY A 226 13.19 -5.01 2.05
CA GLY A 226 14.60 -4.77 1.72
C GLY A 226 14.85 -4.59 0.21
N PRO A 227 16.12 -4.43 -0.21
CA PRO A 227 16.47 -4.39 -1.63
C PRO A 227 16.24 -5.75 -2.30
N GLY A 228 15.99 -5.75 -3.62
CA GLY A 228 15.79 -6.96 -4.41
C GLY A 228 14.58 -6.88 -5.34
N ALA A 229 14.49 -7.83 -6.27
CA ALA A 229 13.33 -8.03 -7.13
C ALA A 229 12.19 -8.73 -6.35
N ASP A 230 10.98 -8.72 -6.90
CA ASP A 230 9.81 -9.35 -6.25
C ASP A 230 9.91 -10.88 -6.13
N THR A 231 10.79 -11.49 -6.91
CA THR A 231 11.10 -12.93 -6.87
C THR A 231 12.13 -13.31 -5.81
N ASP A 232 12.82 -12.33 -5.21
CA ASP A 232 13.84 -12.59 -4.20
C ASP A 232 13.20 -12.95 -2.84
N GLY A 233 14.01 -13.46 -1.91
CA GLY A 233 13.58 -13.57 -0.52
C GLY A 233 13.38 -12.19 0.13
N ASN A 234 12.60 -12.14 1.22
CA ASN A 234 12.48 -10.94 2.02
C ASN A 234 13.77 -10.67 2.82
N THR A 235 14.44 -9.56 2.51
CA THR A 235 15.66 -9.10 3.20
C THR A 235 15.40 -7.85 4.04
N GLY A 236 14.14 -7.46 4.19
CA GLY A 236 13.68 -6.35 5.02
C GLY A 236 13.73 -6.69 6.50
N LEU A 237 13.19 -5.79 7.33
CA LEU A 237 13.10 -6.02 8.77
C LEU A 237 12.37 -7.33 9.12
N PRO A 238 11.23 -7.69 8.47
CA PRO A 238 10.56 -8.97 8.71
C PRO A 238 11.40 -10.20 8.37
N GLY A 239 12.32 -10.10 7.40
CA GLY A 239 13.23 -11.19 7.03
C GLY A 239 14.12 -11.65 8.18
N GLY A 240 14.60 -10.71 9.00
CA GLY A 240 15.32 -11.01 10.25
C GLY A 240 14.46 -11.63 11.35
N PHE A 241 13.15 -11.74 11.12
CA PHE A 241 12.16 -12.32 12.01
C PHE A 241 11.49 -13.56 11.41
N GLY A 242 12.10 -14.16 10.37
CA GLY A 242 11.66 -15.41 9.75
C GLY A 242 10.59 -15.26 8.65
N VAL A 243 10.16 -14.04 8.32
CA VAL A 243 9.24 -13.82 7.20
C VAL A 243 10.01 -13.88 5.89
N THR A 244 9.82 -14.93 5.10
CA THR A 244 10.55 -15.12 3.83
C THR A 244 9.84 -14.48 2.63
N ALA A 245 8.50 -14.36 2.70
CA ALA A 245 7.69 -13.78 1.64
C ALA A 245 7.82 -12.24 1.60
N ARG A 246 7.82 -11.68 0.40
CA ARG A 246 7.82 -10.23 0.16
C ARG A 246 6.38 -9.70 0.17
N PHE A 247 6.17 -8.56 0.79
CA PHE A 247 4.90 -7.85 0.83
C PHE A 247 4.67 -7.07 -0.45
N ARG A 248 3.44 -7.08 -0.96
CA ARG A 248 3.02 -6.17 -2.03
C ARG A 248 2.33 -4.97 -1.40
N LEU A 249 2.78 -3.77 -1.77
CA LEU A 249 2.13 -2.51 -1.41
C LEU A 249 1.27 -2.06 -2.59
N VAL A 250 -0.05 -2.04 -2.39
CA VAL A 250 -0.99 -1.56 -3.38
C VAL A 250 -1.39 -0.13 -3.01
N GLU A 251 -0.89 0.82 -3.78
CA GLU A 251 -1.17 2.26 -3.65
C GLU A 251 -2.04 2.80 -4.79
N GLU A 252 -2.19 2.01 -5.84
CA GLU A 252 -3.13 2.30 -6.92
C GLU A 252 -4.53 2.42 -6.31
N GLN A 253 -5.23 3.50 -6.67
CA GLN A 253 -6.52 3.83 -6.07
C GLN A 253 -7.66 3.33 -6.95
N ASN A 254 -8.70 2.79 -6.30
CA ASN A 254 -10.00 2.62 -6.92
C ASN A 254 -10.52 4.01 -7.34
N PRO A 255 -10.74 4.27 -8.64
CA PRO A 255 -11.24 5.56 -9.07
C PRO A 255 -12.66 5.78 -8.51
N LEU A 256 -12.90 6.96 -7.95
CA LEU A 256 -14.23 7.39 -7.56
C LEU A 256 -14.98 7.91 -8.78
N ALA A 257 -16.19 7.40 -8.98
CA ALA A 257 -17.14 7.91 -9.94
C ALA A 257 -17.85 9.14 -9.36
N LEU A 258 -17.95 10.22 -10.12
CA LEU A 258 -18.62 11.46 -9.71
C LEU A 258 -19.80 11.76 -10.62
N ALA A 259 -20.97 12.03 -10.03
CA ALA A 259 -22.11 12.59 -10.72
C ALA A 259 -22.66 13.81 -9.98
N ILE A 260 -23.15 14.79 -10.74
CA ILE A 260 -23.63 16.06 -10.23
C ILE A 260 -24.97 16.39 -10.90
N CYS A 261 -25.92 16.89 -10.12
CA CYS A 261 -27.21 17.36 -10.61
C CYS A 261 -27.58 18.68 -9.93
N LEU A 262 -28.09 19.63 -10.71
CA LEU A 262 -28.68 20.87 -10.19
C LEU A 262 -30.19 20.68 -10.00
N VAL A 263 -30.66 21.01 -8.80
CA VAL A 263 -32.07 20.93 -8.40
C VAL A 263 -32.57 22.32 -8.01
N ASP A 264 -33.47 22.89 -8.81
CA ASP A 264 -34.17 24.11 -8.43
C ASP A 264 -35.32 23.83 -7.48
N VAL A 265 -35.30 24.49 -6.31
CA VAL A 265 -36.37 24.45 -5.33
C VAL A 265 -37.16 25.75 -5.42
N GLY A 266 -38.42 25.66 -5.84
CA GLY A 266 -39.31 26.80 -6.04
C GLY A 266 -38.85 27.79 -7.13
N PRO A 267 -39.62 28.87 -7.37
CA PRO A 267 -39.33 29.86 -8.40
C PRO A 267 -38.00 30.61 -8.17
N GLY A 268 -37.60 30.80 -6.91
CA GLY A 268 -36.29 31.37 -6.55
C GLY A 268 -35.12 30.52 -7.07
N GLY A 269 -35.22 29.19 -7.02
CA GLY A 269 -34.20 28.28 -7.54
C GLY A 269 -33.99 28.40 -9.05
N ALA A 270 -35.07 28.46 -9.82
CA ALA A 270 -35.01 28.59 -11.27
C ALA A 270 -34.32 29.91 -11.71
N ALA A 271 -34.59 31.01 -10.99
CA ALA A 271 -33.92 32.29 -11.24
C ALA A 271 -32.41 32.24 -10.94
N VAL A 272 -32.01 31.56 -9.86
CA VAL A 272 -30.59 31.36 -9.52
C VAL A 272 -29.91 30.45 -10.55
N ARG A 273 -30.56 29.38 -11.02
CA ARG A 273 -30.05 28.49 -12.07
C ARG A 273 -29.71 29.26 -13.35
N ALA A 274 -30.61 30.13 -13.81
CA ALA A 274 -30.38 30.98 -14.97
C ALA A 274 -29.18 31.93 -14.78
N GLN A 275 -29.03 32.52 -13.58
CA GLN A 275 -27.87 33.36 -13.25
C GLN A 275 -26.56 32.57 -13.24
N VAL A 276 -26.57 31.35 -12.70
CA VAL A 276 -25.42 30.45 -12.69
C VAL A 276 -25.01 30.08 -14.12
N HIS A 277 -25.96 29.75 -15.00
CA HIS A 277 -25.64 29.46 -16.40
C HIS A 277 -25.03 30.67 -17.11
N GLU A 278 -25.55 31.87 -16.89
CA GLU A 278 -24.95 33.10 -17.42
C GLU A 278 -23.52 33.31 -16.90
N LEU A 279 -23.29 33.11 -15.59
CA LEU A 279 -21.96 33.18 -14.99
C LEU A 279 -21.00 32.14 -15.56
N LEU A 280 -21.46 30.90 -15.72
CA LEU A 280 -20.67 29.82 -16.33
C LEU A 280 -20.22 30.21 -17.74
N ARG A 281 -21.16 30.65 -18.60
CA ARG A 281 -20.86 31.05 -19.98
C ARG A 281 -19.90 32.23 -20.08
N THR A 282 -20.01 33.20 -19.18
CA THR A 282 -19.29 34.48 -19.27
C THR A 282 -17.93 34.44 -18.55
N VAL A 283 -17.77 33.61 -17.51
CA VAL A 283 -16.57 33.63 -16.66
C VAL A 283 -15.81 32.30 -16.66
N TYR A 284 -16.49 31.16 -16.60
CA TYR A 284 -15.84 29.87 -16.31
C TYR A 284 -15.64 28.96 -17.52
N LEU A 285 -16.52 29.04 -18.52
CA LEU A 285 -16.47 28.21 -19.72
C LEU A 285 -15.74 28.93 -20.86
N LEU A 286 -14.96 28.17 -21.62
CA LEU A 286 -14.35 28.62 -22.86
C LEU A 286 -15.43 28.67 -23.95
N ASN A 287 -15.67 29.86 -24.51
CA ASN A 287 -16.47 30.02 -25.71
C ASN A 287 -15.60 29.80 -26.96
N LEU A 288 -15.93 28.79 -27.75
CA LEU A 288 -15.15 28.43 -28.95
C LEU A 288 -15.25 29.47 -30.08
N ASP A 289 -16.32 30.26 -30.10
CA ASP A 289 -16.62 31.24 -31.16
C ASP A 289 -16.17 32.66 -30.82
N GLN A 290 -15.68 32.90 -29.60
CA GLN A 290 -15.25 34.22 -29.14
C GLN A 290 -13.79 34.19 -28.65
N PRO A 291 -13.02 35.27 -28.87
CA PRO A 291 -11.67 35.37 -28.32
C PRO A 291 -11.72 35.43 -26.79
N LEU A 292 -10.67 34.95 -26.12
CA LEU A 292 -10.61 34.99 -24.66
C LEU A 292 -10.59 36.43 -24.11
N PRO A 293 -11.27 36.72 -22.99
CA PRO A 293 -11.25 38.04 -22.36
C PRO A 293 -9.84 38.46 -21.90
N ALA A 294 -9.60 39.78 -21.92
CA ALA A 294 -8.33 40.37 -21.46
C ALA A 294 -8.08 40.21 -19.94
N LEU A 295 -9.05 39.69 -19.19
CA LEU A 295 -8.95 39.45 -17.74
C LEU A 295 -8.14 38.18 -17.39
N VAL A 296 -7.99 37.23 -18.33
CA VAL A 296 -7.23 35.98 -18.13
C VAL A 296 -5.72 36.28 -18.19
N PRO A 297 -4.87 35.71 -17.32
CA PRO A 297 -3.42 35.91 -17.36
C PRO A 297 -2.82 35.68 -18.77
N PRO A 298 -1.85 36.48 -19.25
CA PRO A 298 -1.38 36.43 -20.65
C PRO A 298 -0.90 35.05 -21.13
N GLU A 299 -0.18 34.31 -20.28
CA GLU A 299 0.33 32.97 -20.60
C GLU A 299 -0.82 31.97 -20.75
N GLN A 300 -1.73 31.92 -19.77
CA GLN A 300 -2.92 31.07 -19.81
C GLN A 300 -3.85 31.44 -20.98
N ARG A 301 -3.95 32.73 -21.31
CA ARG A 301 -4.73 33.20 -22.47
C ARG A 301 -4.15 32.68 -23.77
N ARG A 302 -2.82 32.71 -23.95
CA ARG A 302 -2.15 32.20 -25.15
C ARG A 302 -2.38 30.70 -25.32
N GLU A 303 -2.27 29.93 -24.24
CA GLU A 303 -2.52 28.48 -24.25
C GLU A 303 -3.98 28.16 -24.61
N LEU A 304 -4.94 28.83 -23.97
CA LEU A 304 -6.36 28.59 -24.23
C LEU A 304 -6.81 29.08 -25.62
N GLU A 305 -6.18 30.13 -26.17
CA GLU A 305 -6.45 30.61 -27.52
C GLU A 305 -5.96 29.61 -28.58
N ASP A 306 -4.79 28.98 -28.35
CA ASP A 306 -4.27 27.89 -29.18
C ASP A 306 -5.19 26.65 -29.14
N VAL A 307 -5.66 26.27 -27.93
CA VAL A 307 -6.69 25.23 -27.76
C VAL A 307 -7.97 25.58 -28.52
N ARG A 308 -8.47 26.82 -28.37
CA ARG A 308 -9.66 27.31 -29.07
C ARG A 308 -9.49 27.20 -30.58
N GLN A 309 -8.35 27.63 -31.12
CA GLN A 309 -8.09 27.61 -32.56
C GLN A 309 -8.07 26.19 -33.14
N VAL A 310 -7.47 25.23 -32.43
CA VAL A 310 -7.50 23.82 -32.81
C VAL A 310 -8.94 23.31 -32.86
N LEU A 311 -9.71 23.51 -31.79
CA LEU A 311 -11.08 23.02 -31.73
C LEU A 311 -11.98 23.67 -32.78
N THR A 312 -11.83 24.96 -33.05
CA THR A 312 -12.65 25.66 -34.05
C THR A 312 -12.32 25.26 -35.49
N THR A 313 -11.08 24.83 -35.75
CA THR A 313 -10.61 24.47 -37.10
C THR A 313 -10.80 22.99 -37.41
N GLU A 314 -10.58 22.12 -36.42
CA GLU A 314 -10.47 20.66 -36.61
C GLU A 314 -11.70 19.88 -36.12
N VAL A 315 -12.60 20.51 -35.36
CA VAL A 315 -13.81 19.87 -34.82
C VAL A 315 -15.06 20.41 -35.52
N THR A 316 -15.80 19.51 -36.16
CA THR A 316 -17.08 19.82 -36.79
C THR A 316 -18.19 19.89 -35.75
N ARG A 317 -19.07 20.88 -35.89
CA ARG A 317 -20.21 21.12 -35.00
C ARG A 317 -21.51 21.12 -35.81
N PRO A 318 -22.62 20.57 -35.29
CA PRO A 318 -23.89 20.59 -36.00
C PRO A 318 -24.37 22.03 -36.24
N PRO A 319 -24.98 22.33 -37.40
CA PRO A 319 -25.57 23.64 -37.66
C PRO A 319 -26.79 23.84 -36.75
N GLY A 320 -26.74 24.81 -35.84
CA GLY A 320 -27.82 25.04 -34.88
C GLY A 320 -27.46 25.95 -33.70
N PRO A 321 -28.42 26.22 -32.80
CA PRO A 321 -28.28 27.12 -31.65
C PRO A 321 -27.25 26.58 -30.60
N PRO A 322 -26.92 27.35 -29.53
CA PRO A 322 -25.57 27.50 -28.98
C PRO A 322 -25.00 26.35 -28.11
N GLU A 323 -25.65 25.19 -28.09
CA GLU A 323 -25.40 24.10 -27.12
C GLU A 323 -24.04 23.39 -27.24
N VAL A 324 -23.24 23.75 -28.27
CA VAL A 324 -21.94 23.12 -28.57
C VAL A 324 -20.74 24.05 -28.44
N ARG A 325 -20.95 25.33 -28.06
CA ARG A 325 -19.87 26.33 -28.10
C ARG A 325 -19.16 26.60 -26.78
N HIS A 326 -19.71 26.16 -25.64
CA HIS A 326 -19.08 26.39 -24.33
C HIS A 326 -18.60 25.08 -23.72
N LEU A 327 -17.34 25.04 -23.32
CA LEU A 327 -16.67 23.89 -22.70
C LEU A 327 -15.87 24.34 -21.48
N ALA A 328 -15.77 23.50 -20.46
CA ALA A 328 -14.81 23.74 -19.39
C ALA A 328 -13.37 23.74 -19.97
N PRO A 329 -12.48 24.67 -19.55
CA PRO A 329 -11.12 24.75 -20.07
C PRO A 329 -10.34 23.43 -20.00
N SER A 330 -10.49 22.67 -18.90
CA SER A 330 -9.83 21.37 -18.73
C SER A 330 -10.30 20.35 -19.78
N LEU A 331 -11.59 20.31 -20.08
CA LEU A 331 -12.16 19.45 -21.12
C LEU A 331 -11.68 19.89 -22.52
N ALA A 332 -11.68 21.19 -22.80
CA ALA A 332 -11.21 21.73 -24.07
C ALA A 332 -9.73 21.38 -24.33
N VAL A 333 -8.87 21.49 -23.32
CA VAL A 333 -7.45 21.10 -23.40
C VAL A 333 -7.31 19.60 -23.74
N CYS A 334 -8.07 18.73 -23.06
CA CYS A 334 -8.04 17.28 -23.31
C CYS A 334 -8.52 16.95 -24.73
N LEU A 335 -9.60 17.58 -25.19
CA LEU A 335 -10.12 17.43 -26.55
C LEU A 335 -9.13 17.90 -27.61
N ALA A 336 -8.51 19.07 -27.43
CA ALA A 336 -7.51 19.58 -28.36
C ALA A 336 -6.28 18.67 -28.43
N ARG A 337 -5.85 18.12 -27.28
CA ARG A 337 -4.78 17.11 -27.22
C ARG A 337 -5.16 15.84 -28.00
N MET A 338 -6.37 15.34 -27.83
CA MET A 338 -6.88 14.18 -28.56
C MET A 338 -6.90 14.44 -30.07
N VAL A 339 -7.40 15.59 -30.51
CA VAL A 339 -7.42 15.99 -31.93
C VAL A 339 -6.00 16.04 -32.49
N ARG A 340 -5.05 16.68 -31.79
CA ARG A 340 -3.63 16.72 -32.20
C ARG A 340 -3.02 15.33 -32.33
N LEU A 341 -3.30 14.44 -31.37
CA LEU A 341 -2.85 13.06 -31.41
C LEU A 341 -3.44 12.30 -32.62
N MET A 342 -4.73 12.45 -32.89
CA MET A 342 -5.39 11.85 -34.07
C MET A 342 -4.71 12.30 -35.37
N ARG A 343 -4.42 13.60 -35.51
CA ARG A 343 -3.71 14.15 -36.66
C ARG A 343 -2.28 13.60 -36.78
N ALA A 344 -1.57 13.47 -35.66
CA ALA A 344 -0.23 12.87 -35.64
C ALA A 344 -0.23 11.37 -35.98
N LEU A 345 -1.33 10.65 -35.69
CA LEU A 345 -1.55 9.26 -36.11
C LEU A 345 -2.04 9.15 -37.56
N GLY A 346 -2.10 10.26 -38.31
CA GLY A 346 -2.45 10.29 -39.72
C GLY A 346 -3.96 10.31 -40.02
N ASP A 347 -4.83 10.45 -39.00
CA ASP A 347 -6.26 10.61 -39.22
C ASP A 347 -6.57 12.05 -39.64
N SER A 348 -7.14 12.24 -40.83
CA SER A 348 -7.63 13.52 -41.35
C SER A 348 -9.14 13.67 -41.29
N GLY A 349 -9.86 12.67 -40.75
CA GLY A 349 -11.32 12.71 -40.68
C GLY A 349 -11.84 13.76 -39.68
N PRO A 350 -13.10 14.19 -39.84
CA PRO A 350 -13.72 15.13 -38.91
C PRO A 350 -13.90 14.50 -37.52
N VAL A 351 -13.72 15.32 -36.49
CA VAL A 351 -14.15 15.02 -35.11
C VAL A 351 -15.43 15.80 -34.86
N SER A 352 -16.54 15.12 -34.59
CA SER A 352 -17.84 15.77 -34.43
C SER A 352 -18.14 16.02 -32.95
N LEU A 353 -18.22 17.30 -32.56
CA LEU A 353 -18.75 17.71 -31.25
C LEU A 353 -20.25 17.93 -31.38
N LEU A 354 -21.03 16.98 -30.86
CA LEU A 354 -22.49 16.94 -31.00
C LEU A 354 -23.21 17.72 -29.90
N ARG A 355 -22.64 17.74 -28.68
CA ARG A 355 -23.23 18.43 -27.52
C ARG A 355 -22.15 18.84 -26.52
N ALA A 356 -22.30 19.99 -25.90
CA ALA A 356 -21.45 20.47 -24.80
C ALA A 356 -22.35 21.06 -23.71
N HIS A 357 -22.09 22.29 -23.24
CA HIS A 357 -22.94 22.96 -22.26
C HIS A 357 -24.37 23.22 -22.76
N VAL A 358 -25.36 22.88 -21.93
CA VAL A 358 -26.79 23.15 -22.18
C VAL A 358 -27.42 23.88 -20.99
N GLU A 359 -28.42 24.72 -21.26
CA GLU A 359 -29.20 25.43 -20.22
C GLU A 359 -30.36 24.59 -19.68
N LYS A 360 -30.79 23.56 -20.43
CA LYS A 360 -31.78 22.60 -19.93
C LYS A 360 -31.12 21.68 -18.91
N ALA A 361 -31.88 21.27 -17.90
CA ALA A 361 -31.44 20.30 -16.91
C ALA A 361 -30.90 19.03 -17.61
N ASP A 362 -29.60 18.79 -17.45
CA ASP A 362 -28.93 17.61 -17.96
C ASP A 362 -27.70 17.32 -17.08
N PRO A 363 -27.72 16.28 -16.24
CA PRO A 363 -26.63 15.94 -15.33
C PRO A 363 -25.26 15.78 -16.01
N LEU A 364 -25.22 15.47 -17.31
CA LEU A 364 -23.97 15.25 -18.05
C LEU A 364 -23.39 16.54 -18.65
N HIS A 365 -24.26 17.47 -19.03
CA HIS A 365 -23.91 18.58 -19.93
C HIS A 365 -24.10 19.95 -19.30
N GLU A 366 -24.97 20.07 -18.30
CA GLU A 366 -25.40 21.36 -17.78
C GLU A 366 -24.26 22.23 -17.22
N LEU A 367 -23.24 21.63 -16.60
CA LEU A 367 -22.10 22.39 -16.06
C LEU A 367 -20.97 22.62 -17.07
N GLY A 368 -21.11 22.16 -18.32
CA GLY A 368 -20.06 22.24 -19.35
C GLY A 368 -18.82 21.37 -19.08
N LEU A 369 -18.91 20.46 -18.11
CA LEU A 369 -17.84 19.54 -17.69
C LEU A 369 -17.77 18.27 -18.55
N GLY A 370 -18.74 18.09 -19.45
CA GLY A 370 -18.86 16.94 -20.34
C GLY A 370 -19.20 17.34 -21.77
N ALA A 371 -18.86 16.49 -22.73
CA ALA A 371 -19.17 16.66 -24.13
C ALA A 371 -19.61 15.33 -24.77
N THR A 372 -20.52 15.41 -25.74
CA THR A 372 -20.89 14.28 -26.59
C THR A 372 -20.18 14.38 -27.93
N LEU A 373 -19.45 13.33 -28.30
CA LEU A 373 -18.74 13.19 -29.57
C LEU A 373 -19.40 12.14 -30.46
N GLY A 374 -19.30 12.32 -31.78
CA GLY A 374 -19.65 11.29 -32.74
C GLY A 374 -18.62 10.16 -32.77
N ARG A 375 -19.06 8.91 -32.95
CA ARG A 375 -18.16 7.76 -33.05
C ARG A 375 -17.19 7.87 -34.22
N PHE A 376 -15.96 7.39 -34.02
CA PHE A 376 -14.91 7.41 -35.05
C PHE A 376 -15.11 6.33 -36.13
N GLY A 377 -15.73 5.19 -35.78
CA GLY A 377 -15.92 4.05 -36.66
C GLY A 377 -14.72 3.08 -36.72
N ALA A 378 -14.99 1.83 -37.08
CA ALA A 378 -14.01 0.74 -37.02
C ALA A 378 -12.76 0.98 -37.86
N GLN A 379 -12.94 1.38 -39.13
CA GLN A 379 -11.81 1.58 -40.05
C GLN A 379 -10.84 2.67 -39.57
N ARG A 380 -11.36 3.79 -39.03
CA ARG A 380 -10.52 4.89 -38.52
C ARG A 380 -9.74 4.47 -37.27
N LEU A 381 -10.40 3.81 -36.31
CA LEU A 381 -9.73 3.33 -35.10
C LEU A 381 -8.65 2.29 -35.41
N THR A 382 -8.91 1.36 -36.33
CA THR A 382 -7.90 0.37 -36.76
C THR A 382 -6.71 1.02 -37.47
N ALA A 383 -6.96 2.02 -38.33
CA ALA A 383 -5.88 2.74 -39.01
C ALA A 383 -4.98 3.50 -38.02
N MET A 384 -5.59 4.21 -37.06
CA MET A 384 -4.83 4.91 -36.00
C MET A 384 -4.07 3.94 -35.10
N ALA A 385 -4.67 2.80 -34.73
CA ALA A 385 -4.01 1.75 -33.95
C ALA A 385 -2.73 1.25 -34.63
N ALA A 386 -2.76 1.06 -35.96
CA ALA A 386 -1.59 0.63 -36.74
C ALA A 386 -0.48 1.70 -36.81
N ALA A 387 -0.81 2.97 -36.62
CA ALA A 387 0.15 4.09 -36.68
C ALA A 387 0.86 4.37 -35.34
N VAL A 388 0.37 3.83 -34.21
CA VAL A 388 0.87 4.11 -32.86
C VAL A 388 2.36 3.82 -32.72
N ASP A 389 2.80 2.64 -33.14
CA ASP A 389 4.21 2.23 -33.05
C ASP A 389 5.15 3.15 -33.84
N GLY A 390 4.66 3.68 -34.97
CA GLY A 390 5.42 4.63 -35.79
C GLY A 390 5.60 5.96 -35.09
N LEU A 391 4.52 6.50 -34.50
CA LEU A 391 4.56 7.77 -33.77
C LEU A 391 5.35 7.66 -32.46
N ALA A 392 5.23 6.54 -31.73
CA ALA A 392 5.95 6.30 -30.48
C ALA A 392 7.48 6.32 -30.65
N ARG A 393 7.99 5.97 -31.85
CA ARG A 393 9.43 6.00 -32.18
C ARG A 393 9.92 7.35 -32.72
N ALA A 394 9.03 8.30 -32.98
CA ALA A 394 9.41 9.64 -33.45
C ALA A 394 9.96 10.51 -32.30
N THR A 395 10.50 11.69 -32.61
CA THR A 395 11.06 12.63 -31.62
C THR A 395 10.15 13.82 -31.28
N SER A 396 8.83 13.65 -31.45
CA SER A 396 7.85 14.71 -31.20
C SER A 396 7.40 14.76 -29.73
N GLU A 397 6.80 15.88 -29.29
CA GLU A 397 6.15 15.97 -27.97
C GLU A 397 5.05 14.91 -27.78
N LEU A 398 4.39 14.50 -28.88
CA LEU A 398 3.35 13.49 -28.88
C LEU A 398 3.89 12.06 -28.84
N SER A 399 5.20 11.84 -29.04
CA SER A 399 5.80 10.51 -29.03
C SER A 399 5.74 9.85 -27.65
N ALA A 400 5.97 10.64 -26.59
CA ALA A 400 5.85 10.15 -25.21
C ALA A 400 4.42 9.74 -24.88
N LEU A 401 3.42 10.47 -25.39
CA LEU A 401 2.01 10.12 -25.25
C LEU A 401 1.66 8.89 -26.10
N ALA A 402 2.17 8.78 -27.33
CA ALA A 402 1.96 7.61 -28.18
C ALA A 402 2.50 6.32 -27.55
N ALA A 403 3.61 6.41 -26.82
CA ALA A 403 4.21 5.28 -26.11
C ALA A 403 3.35 4.75 -24.94
N THR A 404 2.35 5.51 -24.45
CA THR A 404 1.43 5.04 -23.41
C THR A 404 0.13 4.45 -23.97
N LEU A 405 -0.10 4.55 -25.27
CA LEU A 405 -1.30 4.02 -25.92
C LEU A 405 -1.24 2.50 -25.98
N VAL A 406 -2.34 1.83 -25.62
CA VAL A 406 -2.50 0.38 -25.75
C VAL A 406 -3.69 0.11 -26.66
N PRO A 407 -3.49 0.04 -27.99
CA PRO A 407 -4.58 -0.12 -28.94
C PRO A 407 -5.38 -1.40 -28.68
N ARG A 408 -6.70 -1.30 -28.85
CA ARG A 408 -7.63 -2.43 -28.71
C ARG A 408 -8.43 -2.67 -29.99
N PRO A 409 -8.83 -3.93 -30.28
CA PRO A 409 -9.74 -4.21 -31.38
C PRO A 409 -11.05 -3.44 -31.23
N PHE A 410 -11.64 -3.01 -32.35
CA PHE A 410 -12.91 -2.27 -32.34
C PHE A 410 -14.06 -3.03 -31.65
N ALA A 411 -14.07 -4.35 -31.73
CA ALA A 411 -15.07 -5.19 -31.06
C ALA A 411 -14.99 -5.10 -29.53
N GLU A 412 -13.81 -4.81 -28.98
CA GLU A 412 -13.58 -4.66 -27.53
C GLU A 412 -13.69 -3.21 -27.07
N ASP A 413 -13.34 -2.25 -27.93
CA ASP A 413 -13.38 -0.82 -27.64
C ASP A 413 -13.92 0.00 -28.82
N PRO A 414 -15.25 0.01 -29.03
CA PRO A 414 -15.87 0.69 -30.17
C PRO A 414 -15.86 2.22 -30.05
N VAL A 415 -15.55 2.76 -28.86
CA VAL A 415 -15.51 4.21 -28.60
C VAL A 415 -14.07 4.76 -28.59
N GLY A 416 -13.05 3.91 -28.61
CA GLY A 416 -11.65 4.31 -28.63
C GLY A 416 -11.16 4.89 -27.30
N ARG A 417 -11.55 4.27 -26.16
CA ARG A 417 -11.02 4.61 -24.83
C ARG A 417 -9.49 4.62 -24.82
N TRP A 418 -8.84 3.68 -25.50
CA TRP A 418 -7.38 3.60 -25.61
C TRP A 418 -6.72 4.86 -26.19
N LEU A 419 -7.46 5.64 -26.98
CA LEU A 419 -7.00 6.89 -27.58
C LEU A 419 -7.35 8.09 -26.70
N ALA A 420 -8.56 8.13 -26.16
CA ALA A 420 -9.11 9.27 -25.45
C ALA A 420 -8.60 9.39 -23.99
N GLU A 421 -8.51 8.29 -23.26
CA GLU A 421 -8.11 8.29 -21.84
C GLU A 421 -6.68 8.84 -21.62
N PRO A 422 -5.66 8.45 -22.42
CA PRO A 422 -4.30 9.01 -22.30
C PRO A 422 -4.24 10.53 -22.56
N CYS A 423 -5.20 11.08 -23.31
CA CYS A 423 -5.30 12.53 -23.52
C CYS A 423 -5.84 13.30 -22.30
N GLY A 424 -6.20 12.62 -21.22
CA GLY A 424 -6.73 13.21 -19.99
C GLY A 424 -8.25 13.14 -19.86
N LEU A 425 -8.94 12.51 -20.82
CA LEU A 425 -10.38 12.26 -20.74
C LEU A 425 -10.64 11.08 -19.80
N ARG A 426 -10.83 11.36 -18.52
CA ARG A 426 -11.04 10.35 -17.46
C ARG A 426 -12.35 9.59 -17.58
N THR A 427 -13.30 10.10 -18.35
CA THR A 427 -14.53 9.38 -18.70
C THR A 427 -14.66 9.32 -20.20
N VAL A 428 -14.87 8.09 -20.71
CA VAL A 428 -15.23 7.82 -22.10
C VAL A 428 -16.30 6.72 -22.07
N HIS A 429 -17.56 7.08 -22.29
CA HIS A 429 -18.66 6.11 -22.21
C HIS A 429 -19.59 6.18 -23.42
N PRO A 430 -20.03 5.04 -23.98
CA PRO A 430 -21.00 5.04 -25.07
C PRO A 430 -22.33 5.62 -24.57
N LEU A 431 -22.96 6.48 -25.38
CA LEU A 431 -24.31 7.00 -25.11
C LEU A 431 -25.34 6.34 -26.03
N THR A 432 -24.99 6.21 -27.32
CA THR A 432 -25.79 5.58 -28.37
C THR A 432 -24.89 4.83 -29.33
N ASP A 433 -25.47 4.17 -30.34
CA ASP A 433 -24.69 3.50 -31.38
C ASP A 433 -23.84 4.44 -32.24
N ASP A 434 -24.11 5.74 -32.24
CA ASP A 434 -23.39 6.73 -33.06
C ASP A 434 -22.65 7.79 -32.23
N ALA A 435 -22.83 7.81 -30.91
CA ALA A 435 -22.26 8.84 -30.04
C ALA A 435 -21.75 8.30 -28.70
N PHE A 436 -20.72 8.96 -28.19
CA PHE A 436 -20.15 8.68 -26.88
C PHE A 436 -19.87 9.98 -26.12
N PHE A 437 -19.94 9.90 -24.80
CA PHE A 437 -19.67 11.01 -23.90
C PHE A 437 -18.22 10.97 -23.43
N VAL A 438 -17.65 12.17 -23.27
CA VAL A 438 -16.33 12.38 -22.70
C VAL A 438 -16.32 13.45 -21.62
N SER A 439 -15.48 13.27 -20.60
CA SER A 439 -15.23 14.28 -19.57
C SER A 439 -13.80 14.18 -19.05
N SER A 440 -13.24 15.29 -18.59
CA SER A 440 -11.99 15.32 -17.82
C SER A 440 -12.18 14.86 -16.36
N LEU A 441 -13.43 14.73 -15.90
CA LEU A 441 -13.77 14.21 -14.58
C LEU A 441 -13.97 12.68 -14.62
N PRO A 442 -13.69 11.97 -13.51
CA PRO A 442 -13.92 10.53 -13.42
C PRO A 442 -15.41 10.27 -13.09
N MET A 443 -16.29 10.41 -14.07
CA MET A 443 -17.72 10.11 -13.92
C MET A 443 -18.00 8.60 -14.07
N ALA A 444 -17.18 7.86 -14.83
CA ALA A 444 -17.33 6.41 -15.03
C ALA A 444 -18.76 5.97 -15.42
N GLY A 445 -19.47 6.80 -16.21
CA GLY A 445 -20.85 6.55 -16.63
C GLY A 445 -21.90 6.79 -15.54
N LEU A 446 -21.51 7.16 -14.32
CA LEU A 446 -22.43 7.50 -13.24
C LEU A 446 -23.24 8.75 -13.59
N ALA A 447 -24.55 8.66 -13.42
CA ALA A 447 -25.50 9.74 -13.53
C ALA A 447 -26.50 9.69 -12.37
N ILE A 448 -27.12 10.83 -12.08
CA ILE A 448 -28.21 10.95 -11.11
C ILE A 448 -29.52 11.04 -11.89
N ASP A 449 -30.41 10.08 -11.66
CA ASP A 449 -31.79 10.10 -12.15
C ASP A 449 -32.71 10.62 -11.03
N GLY A 450 -33.50 11.66 -11.32
CA GLY A 450 -34.44 12.27 -10.37
C GLY A 450 -35.00 13.59 -10.93
N PRO A 451 -35.95 14.23 -10.23
CA PRO A 451 -36.50 15.50 -10.69
C PRO A 451 -35.46 16.61 -10.57
N SER A 452 -35.37 17.41 -11.63
CA SER A 452 -34.49 18.60 -11.65
C SER A 452 -35.13 19.82 -11.01
N GLN A 453 -36.44 19.77 -10.71
CA GLN A 453 -37.21 20.85 -10.11
C GLN A 453 -38.09 20.28 -8.99
N MET A 454 -38.22 20.99 -7.88
CA MET A 454 -39.05 20.61 -6.75
C MET A 454 -39.81 21.82 -6.19
N ALA A 455 -41.06 21.61 -5.76
CA ALA A 455 -41.77 22.55 -4.93
C ALA A 455 -41.25 22.51 -3.48
N VAL A 456 -41.39 23.62 -2.74
CA VAL A 456 -41.04 23.65 -1.31
C VAL A 456 -41.92 22.63 -0.56
N ALA A 457 -41.31 21.90 0.39
CA ALA A 457 -41.88 20.77 1.12
C ALA A 457 -42.18 19.51 0.29
N GLU A 458 -41.81 19.48 -0.99
CA GLU A 458 -41.89 18.26 -1.80
C GLU A 458 -40.79 17.26 -1.38
N GLN A 459 -41.12 15.97 -1.43
CA GLN A 459 -40.16 14.87 -1.28
C GLN A 459 -40.03 14.13 -2.61
N ALA A 460 -38.79 13.89 -3.03
CA ALA A 460 -38.47 13.16 -4.26
C ALA A 460 -37.42 12.07 -4.03
N GLY A 461 -37.46 11.02 -4.85
CA GLY A 461 -36.44 9.99 -4.91
C GLY A 461 -35.39 10.28 -5.98
N TYR A 462 -34.12 10.05 -5.66
CA TYR A 462 -33.00 10.11 -6.59
C TYR A 462 -32.29 8.76 -6.64
N GLN A 463 -31.84 8.38 -7.83
CA GLN A 463 -31.17 7.12 -8.08
C GLN A 463 -29.82 7.35 -8.76
N ALA A 464 -28.77 6.73 -8.22
CA ALA A 464 -27.49 6.59 -8.88
C ALA A 464 -27.61 5.52 -9.95
N ARG A 465 -27.29 5.83 -11.19
CA ARG A 465 -27.25 4.85 -12.29
C ARG A 465 -25.96 4.94 -13.04
N HIS A 466 -25.36 3.79 -13.31
CA HIS A 466 -24.31 3.72 -14.32
C HIS A 466 -24.99 3.58 -15.68
N ARG A 467 -24.96 4.65 -16.49
CA ARG A 467 -25.52 4.63 -17.84
C ARG A 467 -24.85 3.51 -18.63
N ALA A 468 -25.69 2.69 -19.24
CA ALA A 468 -25.34 1.38 -19.79
C ALA A 468 -24.04 1.39 -20.59
N ASP A 469 -23.02 0.70 -20.07
CA ASP A 469 -22.00 0.18 -20.94
C ASP A 469 -22.68 -0.93 -21.76
N ALA A 470 -22.78 -0.74 -23.08
CA ALA A 470 -23.36 -1.72 -24.00
C ALA A 470 -22.71 -3.11 -23.84
N THR A 471 -21.48 -3.16 -23.33
CA THR A 471 -20.72 -4.38 -23.02
C THR A 471 -21.40 -5.27 -21.98
N TRP A 472 -22.15 -4.70 -21.01
CA TRP A 472 -22.72 -5.44 -19.87
C TRP A 472 -24.25 -5.40 -19.81
N GLY A 473 -24.92 -5.02 -20.89
CA GLY A 473 -26.39 -5.08 -20.98
C GLY A 473 -27.12 -4.21 -19.95
N GLY A 474 -26.51 -3.09 -19.52
CA GLY A 474 -27.11 -2.18 -18.54
C GLY A 474 -26.88 -2.53 -17.07
N LEU A 475 -26.03 -3.52 -16.77
CA LEU A 475 -25.56 -3.80 -15.42
C LEU A 475 -24.47 -2.80 -14.97
N HIS A 476 -24.38 -2.61 -13.65
CA HIS A 476 -23.22 -2.02 -13.00
C HIS A 476 -21.96 -2.80 -13.43
N PRO A 477 -20.82 -2.15 -13.73
CA PRO A 477 -19.63 -2.81 -14.28
C PRO A 477 -19.18 -4.05 -13.48
N LEU A 478 -19.12 -3.93 -12.15
CA LEU A 478 -18.77 -5.06 -11.26
C LEU A 478 -19.79 -6.20 -11.30
N ALA A 479 -21.09 -5.91 -11.45
CA ALA A 479 -22.12 -6.93 -11.52
C ALA A 479 -22.03 -7.69 -12.85
N GLY A 480 -21.78 -6.99 -13.97
CA GLY A 480 -21.52 -7.60 -15.27
C GLY A 480 -20.28 -8.50 -15.25
N GLU A 481 -19.16 -8.02 -14.70
CA GLU A 481 -17.94 -8.80 -14.55
C GLU A 481 -18.16 -10.05 -13.67
N ALA A 482 -18.85 -9.91 -12.53
CA ALA A 482 -19.15 -11.03 -11.63
C ALA A 482 -20.07 -12.06 -12.28
N ALA A 483 -21.09 -11.61 -13.02
CA ALA A 483 -22.01 -12.47 -13.76
C ALA A 483 -21.30 -13.26 -14.87
N HIS A 484 -20.34 -12.63 -15.55
CA HIS A 484 -19.52 -13.29 -16.57
C HIS A 484 -18.62 -14.38 -15.98
N ARG A 485 -17.94 -14.09 -14.85
CA ARG A 485 -17.12 -15.08 -14.12
C ARG A 485 -17.98 -16.22 -13.57
N ALA A 486 -19.18 -15.92 -13.08
CA ALA A 486 -20.10 -16.94 -12.60
C ALA A 486 -20.50 -17.92 -13.71
N ALA A 487 -20.73 -17.43 -14.94
CA ALA A 487 -21.12 -18.28 -16.07
C ALA A 487 -20.09 -19.39 -16.36
N THR A 488 -18.80 -19.12 -16.20
CA THR A 488 -17.73 -20.12 -16.40
C THR A 488 -17.54 -21.01 -15.17
N ARG A 489 -17.49 -20.40 -13.97
CA ARG A 489 -17.14 -21.10 -12.73
C ARG A 489 -18.15 -22.14 -12.26
N PHE A 490 -19.44 -21.95 -12.57
CA PHE A 490 -20.48 -22.94 -12.22
C PHE A 490 -20.18 -24.32 -12.81
N SER A 491 -19.72 -24.34 -14.06
CA SER A 491 -19.36 -25.58 -14.75
C SER A 491 -18.05 -26.16 -14.23
N GLU A 492 -17.04 -25.31 -13.98
CA GLU A 492 -15.72 -25.70 -13.46
C GLU A 492 -15.80 -26.34 -12.07
N ALA A 493 -16.69 -25.84 -11.21
CA ALA A 493 -16.93 -26.37 -9.87
C ALA A 493 -17.85 -27.61 -9.84
N GLY A 494 -18.28 -28.12 -11.00
CA GLY A 494 -19.16 -29.29 -11.10
C GLY A 494 -20.59 -29.04 -10.61
N LEU A 495 -21.04 -27.77 -10.53
CA LEU A 495 -22.39 -27.40 -10.07
C LEU A 495 -23.44 -27.37 -11.19
N GLY A 496 -23.03 -27.68 -12.43
CA GLY A 496 -23.84 -27.60 -13.65
C GLY A 496 -23.70 -26.23 -14.35
N PRO A 497 -24.47 -25.98 -15.43
CA PRO A 497 -24.51 -24.66 -16.05
C PRO A 497 -25.15 -23.63 -15.11
N ALA A 498 -24.68 -22.38 -15.18
CA ALA A 498 -25.33 -21.28 -14.46
C ALA A 498 -26.77 -21.08 -14.99
N PRO A 499 -27.78 -20.86 -14.12
CA PRO A 499 -29.13 -20.55 -14.56
C PRO A 499 -29.21 -19.31 -15.44
N ALA A 500 -30.23 -19.25 -16.30
CA ALA A 500 -30.51 -18.07 -17.11
C ALA A 500 -30.76 -16.84 -16.22
N GLN A 501 -29.95 -15.81 -16.39
CA GLN A 501 -29.95 -14.63 -15.54
C GLN A 501 -31.18 -13.75 -15.80
N LEU A 502 -31.73 -13.14 -14.74
CA LEU A 502 -32.70 -12.06 -14.81
C LEU A 502 -32.03 -10.75 -14.40
N THR A 503 -32.09 -9.75 -15.27
CA THR A 503 -31.48 -8.43 -15.10
C THR A 503 -32.41 -7.33 -15.63
N GLY A 504 -32.07 -6.07 -15.39
CA GLY A 504 -32.76 -4.91 -15.97
C GLY A 504 -34.28 -4.92 -15.70
N ASP A 505 -35.06 -4.62 -16.74
CA ASP A 505 -36.52 -4.52 -16.65
C ASP A 505 -37.19 -5.84 -16.24
N ALA A 506 -36.68 -6.99 -16.69
CA ALA A 506 -37.23 -8.30 -16.33
C ALA A 506 -37.10 -8.59 -14.83
N LEU A 507 -35.96 -8.20 -14.23
CA LEU A 507 -35.76 -8.25 -12.79
C LEU A 507 -36.66 -7.24 -12.07
N ALA A 508 -36.74 -6.02 -12.58
CA ALA A 508 -37.59 -4.97 -12.01
C ALA A 508 -39.05 -5.39 -11.93
N THR A 509 -39.62 -5.89 -13.03
CA THR A 509 -40.99 -6.42 -13.08
C THR A 509 -41.17 -7.57 -12.10
N SER A 510 -40.24 -8.53 -12.06
CA SER A 510 -40.34 -9.68 -11.15
C SER A 510 -40.35 -9.25 -9.68
N LEU A 511 -39.51 -8.29 -9.28
CA LEU A 511 -39.47 -7.78 -7.91
C LEU A 511 -40.68 -6.89 -7.58
N GLN A 512 -41.15 -6.07 -8.53
CA GLN A 512 -42.34 -5.24 -8.35
C GLN A 512 -43.59 -6.11 -8.14
N ASP A 513 -43.80 -7.10 -9.00
CA ASP A 513 -44.88 -8.08 -8.88
C ASP A 513 -44.82 -8.80 -7.54
N LEU A 514 -43.62 -9.20 -7.10
CA LEU A 514 -43.43 -9.86 -5.81
C LEU A 514 -43.70 -8.95 -4.62
N SER A 515 -43.28 -7.68 -4.69
CA SER A 515 -43.45 -6.69 -3.62
C SER A 515 -44.91 -6.25 -3.43
N GLY A 516 -45.71 -6.29 -4.49
CA GLY A 516 -47.13 -5.93 -4.45
C GLY A 516 -48.03 -7.02 -3.87
N ARG A 517 -47.48 -8.20 -3.55
CA ARG A 517 -48.22 -9.36 -3.04
C ARG A 517 -48.17 -9.42 -1.52
N THR A 518 -49.12 -10.15 -0.92
CA THR A 518 -49.08 -10.46 0.51
C THR A 518 -47.94 -11.42 0.80
N GLY A 519 -47.15 -11.17 1.85
CA GLY A 519 -46.07 -12.05 2.28
C GLY A 519 -46.56 -13.48 2.53
N VAL A 520 -45.87 -14.47 1.96
CA VAL A 520 -46.19 -15.89 2.16
C VAL A 520 -44.93 -16.62 2.62
N THR A 521 -45.09 -17.42 3.66
CA THR A 521 -44.02 -18.29 4.16
C THR A 521 -43.61 -19.31 3.08
N PRO A 522 -42.30 -19.50 2.83
CA PRO A 522 -41.82 -20.52 1.91
C PRO A 522 -42.35 -21.93 2.28
N PRO A 523 -42.57 -22.83 1.29
CA PRO A 523 -42.96 -24.21 1.54
C PRO A 523 -42.00 -24.91 2.51
N GLU A 524 -42.50 -25.91 3.26
CA GLU A 524 -41.70 -26.67 4.25
C GLU A 524 -40.43 -27.28 3.65
N ALA A 525 -40.47 -27.69 2.38
CA ALA A 525 -39.30 -28.19 1.65
C ALA A 525 -38.14 -27.18 1.58
N LEU A 526 -38.41 -25.87 1.69
CA LEU A 526 -37.41 -24.79 1.68
C LEU A 526 -37.07 -24.29 3.09
N ALA A 527 -37.69 -24.81 4.14
CA ALA A 527 -37.41 -24.43 5.53
C ALA A 527 -35.90 -24.48 5.89
N PRO A 528 -35.11 -25.47 5.42
CA PRO A 528 -33.66 -25.50 5.68
C PRO A 528 -32.91 -24.27 5.15
N LEU A 529 -33.37 -23.67 4.04
CA LEU A 529 -32.78 -22.47 3.46
C LEU A 529 -33.10 -21.21 4.28
N VAL A 530 -34.30 -21.16 4.86
CA VAL A 530 -34.69 -20.07 5.77
C VAL A 530 -33.88 -20.15 7.06
N SER A 531 -33.78 -21.34 7.68
CA SER A 531 -32.96 -21.53 8.89
C SER A 531 -31.47 -21.33 8.66
N GLY A 532 -30.98 -21.58 7.44
CA GLY A 532 -29.61 -21.32 7.04
C GLY A 532 -29.33 -19.87 6.65
N HIS A 533 -30.30 -18.97 6.78
CA HIS A 533 -30.21 -17.59 6.31
C HIS A 533 -29.77 -17.50 4.84
N LEU A 534 -30.29 -18.37 3.96
CA LEU A 534 -30.08 -18.32 2.51
C LEU A 534 -31.33 -17.83 1.77
N LEU A 535 -32.49 -17.85 2.41
CA LEU A 535 -33.79 -17.46 1.85
C LEU A 535 -34.54 -16.54 2.81
N ALA A 536 -35.14 -15.47 2.27
CA ALA A 536 -35.99 -14.55 3.04
C ALA A 536 -37.21 -15.28 3.65
N THR A 537 -37.53 -14.95 4.90
CA THR A 537 -38.75 -15.43 5.58
C THR A 537 -40.02 -14.85 4.97
N ASP A 538 -39.98 -13.57 4.58
CA ASP A 538 -41.02 -12.86 3.85
C ASP A 538 -40.44 -12.29 2.55
N GLY A 539 -40.76 -12.95 1.44
CA GLY A 539 -40.25 -12.58 0.14
C GLY A 539 -40.80 -11.25 -0.39
N ALA A 540 -42.06 -10.91 -0.07
CA ALA A 540 -42.69 -9.68 -0.54
C ALA A 540 -42.10 -8.46 0.18
N ALA A 541 -41.99 -8.53 1.51
CA ALA A 541 -41.38 -7.48 2.30
C ALA A 541 -39.90 -7.27 1.93
N PHE A 542 -39.15 -8.35 1.70
CA PHE A 542 -37.77 -8.26 1.28
C PHE A 542 -37.62 -7.67 -0.14
N ALA A 543 -38.47 -8.06 -1.10
CA ALA A 543 -38.48 -7.47 -2.44
C ALA A 543 -38.79 -5.96 -2.40
N ALA A 544 -39.72 -5.53 -1.55
CA ALA A 544 -40.01 -4.11 -1.33
C ALA A 544 -38.79 -3.36 -0.79
N GLN A 545 -38.07 -3.92 0.19
CA GLN A 545 -36.84 -3.31 0.72
C GLN A 545 -35.72 -3.24 -0.33
N VAL A 546 -35.57 -4.26 -1.17
CA VAL A 546 -34.59 -4.25 -2.27
C VAL A 546 -34.90 -3.13 -3.26
N LEU A 547 -36.17 -2.98 -3.66
CA LEU A 547 -36.61 -1.91 -4.55
C LEU A 547 -36.45 -0.53 -3.93
N ASP A 548 -36.56 -0.40 -2.62
CA ASP A 548 -36.40 0.88 -1.92
C ASP A 548 -34.93 1.34 -1.87
N VAL A 549 -34.01 0.42 -1.54
CA VAL A 549 -32.62 0.76 -1.18
C VAL A 549 -31.62 0.52 -2.32
N VAL A 550 -31.81 -0.54 -3.11
CA VAL A 550 -30.78 -1.04 -4.03
C VAL A 550 -31.07 -0.63 -5.48
N VAL A 551 -30.02 -0.27 -6.20
CA VAL A 551 -30.10 0.01 -7.65
C VAL A 551 -30.05 -1.34 -8.36
N LEU A 552 -31.08 -1.62 -9.17
CA LEU A 552 -31.23 -2.95 -9.79
C LEU A 552 -30.10 -3.30 -10.77
N ASP A 553 -29.35 -2.32 -11.28
CA ASP A 553 -28.16 -2.59 -12.10
C ASP A 553 -27.02 -3.27 -11.30
N GLN A 554 -27.05 -3.21 -9.97
CA GLN A 554 -26.10 -3.87 -9.09
C GLN A 554 -26.46 -5.33 -8.77
N ILE A 555 -27.64 -5.79 -9.22
CA ILE A 555 -28.20 -7.10 -8.88
C ILE A 555 -28.35 -7.95 -10.14
N VAL A 556 -27.94 -9.22 -10.02
CA VAL A 556 -28.27 -10.27 -10.98
C VAL A 556 -29.06 -11.34 -10.24
N ALA A 557 -30.24 -11.68 -10.74
CA ALA A 557 -31.05 -12.74 -10.15
C ALA A 557 -30.88 -14.05 -10.92
N TYR A 558 -30.66 -15.13 -10.18
CA TYR A 558 -30.57 -16.49 -10.71
C TYR A 558 -31.83 -17.26 -10.27
N PRO A 559 -32.81 -17.48 -11.16
CA PRO A 559 -34.03 -18.19 -10.84
C PRO A 559 -33.77 -19.70 -10.72
N PHE A 560 -34.32 -20.32 -9.69
CA PHE A 560 -34.37 -21.77 -9.48
C PHE A 560 -35.80 -22.20 -9.22
N THR A 561 -36.34 -23.11 -10.01
CA THR A 561 -37.66 -23.69 -9.75
C THR A 561 -37.63 -24.58 -8.50
N VAL A 562 -38.77 -24.75 -7.84
CA VAL A 562 -38.87 -25.68 -6.70
C VAL A 562 -38.50 -27.12 -7.10
N ALA A 563 -38.75 -27.52 -8.35
CA ALA A 563 -38.36 -28.82 -8.86
C ALA A 563 -36.84 -28.98 -8.98
N GLU A 564 -36.14 -27.96 -9.50
CA GLU A 564 -34.67 -27.95 -9.57
C GLU A 564 -34.05 -27.96 -8.18
N LEU A 565 -34.60 -27.19 -7.23
CA LEU A 565 -34.15 -27.23 -5.84
C LEU A 565 -34.39 -28.61 -5.21
N GLY A 566 -35.54 -29.24 -5.46
CA GLY A 566 -35.83 -30.59 -4.98
C GLY A 566 -34.86 -31.65 -5.53
N ALA A 567 -34.36 -31.47 -6.76
CA ALA A 567 -33.34 -32.35 -7.35
C ALA A 567 -31.96 -32.24 -6.67
N LEU A 568 -31.68 -31.14 -5.95
CA LEU A 568 -30.45 -30.97 -5.16
C LEU A 568 -30.49 -31.71 -3.82
N GLY A 569 -31.66 -32.22 -3.42
CA GLY A 569 -31.85 -32.98 -2.19
C GLY A 569 -32.88 -32.35 -1.25
N SER A 570 -32.83 -32.75 0.02
CA SER A 570 -33.70 -32.23 1.09
C SER A 570 -32.89 -31.97 2.37
N GLY A 571 -33.46 -31.20 3.31
CA GLY A 571 -32.82 -30.92 4.59
C GLY A 571 -31.45 -30.27 4.44
N GLU A 572 -30.45 -30.87 5.09
CA GLU A 572 -29.05 -30.42 5.06
C GLU A 572 -28.38 -30.53 3.69
N ALA A 573 -28.73 -31.54 2.90
CA ALA A 573 -28.17 -31.71 1.55
C ALA A 573 -28.59 -30.55 0.63
N LEU A 574 -29.86 -30.16 0.70
CA LEU A 574 -30.37 -28.98 -0.01
C LEU A 574 -29.66 -27.70 0.46
N ARG A 575 -29.54 -27.53 1.79
CA ARG A 575 -28.87 -26.36 2.37
C ARG A 575 -27.42 -26.27 1.90
N GLY A 576 -26.66 -27.36 1.96
CA GLY A 576 -25.28 -27.43 1.48
C GLY A 576 -25.16 -27.14 -0.01
N ALA A 577 -26.05 -27.69 -0.84
CA ALA A 577 -26.03 -27.50 -2.28
C ALA A 577 -26.35 -26.04 -2.70
N VAL A 578 -27.27 -25.37 -2.00
CA VAL A 578 -27.58 -23.95 -2.24
C VAL A 578 -26.48 -23.05 -1.66
N ALA A 579 -25.95 -23.38 -0.48
CA ALA A 579 -24.82 -22.68 0.11
C ALA A 579 -23.58 -22.72 -0.79
N ALA A 580 -23.28 -23.86 -1.41
CA ALA A 580 -22.17 -23.99 -2.36
C ALA A 580 -22.35 -23.08 -3.60
N ARG A 581 -23.58 -22.98 -4.12
CA ARG A 581 -23.90 -22.08 -5.25
C ARG A 581 -23.82 -20.60 -4.84
N ALA A 582 -24.32 -20.26 -3.66
CA ALA A 582 -24.18 -18.91 -3.11
C ALA A 582 -22.71 -18.55 -2.86
N GLY A 583 -21.92 -19.48 -2.33
CA GLY A 583 -20.47 -19.35 -2.16
C GLY A 583 -19.77 -19.10 -3.49
N LEU A 584 -20.08 -19.88 -4.52
CA LEU A 584 -19.50 -19.68 -5.86
C LEU A 584 -19.88 -18.35 -6.50
N LEU A 585 -21.10 -17.85 -6.25
CA LEU A 585 -21.49 -16.49 -6.67
C LEU A 585 -20.67 -15.43 -5.92
N LEU A 586 -20.46 -15.59 -4.60
CA LEU A 586 -19.59 -14.70 -3.83
C LEU A 586 -18.15 -14.73 -4.36
N ASP A 587 -17.61 -15.91 -4.63
CA ASP A 587 -16.25 -16.08 -5.17
C ASP A 587 -16.11 -15.48 -6.57
N SER A 588 -17.18 -15.48 -7.35
CA SER A 588 -17.25 -14.85 -8.68
C SER A 588 -17.19 -13.32 -8.63
N GLY A 589 -17.28 -12.71 -7.44
CA GLY A 589 -17.15 -11.25 -7.24
C GLY A 589 -18.41 -10.56 -6.74
N PHE A 590 -19.50 -11.28 -6.48
CA PHE A 590 -20.64 -10.71 -5.77
C PHE A 590 -20.31 -10.51 -4.28
N TYR A 591 -20.87 -9.47 -3.68
CA TYR A 591 -20.64 -9.15 -2.27
C TYR A 591 -21.67 -9.79 -1.35
N SER A 592 -22.91 -9.85 -1.78
CA SER A 592 -23.99 -10.47 -1.02
C SER A 592 -24.89 -11.31 -1.93
N VAL A 593 -25.37 -12.43 -1.39
CA VAL A 593 -26.26 -13.35 -2.10
C VAL A 593 -27.41 -13.73 -1.16
N TYR A 594 -28.65 -13.61 -1.64
CA TYR A 594 -29.82 -14.00 -0.87
C TYR A 594 -31.02 -14.39 -1.74
N GLY A 595 -31.72 -15.44 -1.33
CA GLY A 595 -32.89 -15.95 -2.02
C GLY A 595 -34.18 -15.24 -1.63
N VAL A 596 -35.10 -15.14 -2.59
CA VAL A 596 -36.48 -14.69 -2.39
C VAL A 596 -37.43 -15.68 -3.05
N PHE A 597 -38.45 -16.14 -2.33
CA PHE A 597 -39.42 -17.10 -2.86
C PHE A 597 -40.58 -16.40 -3.57
N ASP A 598 -40.81 -16.77 -4.83
CA ASP A 598 -41.95 -16.37 -5.65
C ASP A 598 -42.93 -17.53 -5.76
N ARG A 599 -44.04 -17.42 -5.00
CA ARG A 599 -45.05 -18.48 -4.89
C ARG A 599 -45.76 -18.75 -6.21
N GLU A 600 -46.13 -17.73 -6.98
CA GLU A 600 -46.94 -17.95 -8.18
C GLU A 600 -46.13 -18.64 -9.29
N ALA A 601 -44.87 -18.22 -9.46
CA ALA A 601 -43.97 -18.87 -10.38
C ALA A 601 -43.28 -20.13 -9.81
N GLN A 602 -43.61 -20.51 -8.57
CA GLN A 602 -43.02 -21.65 -7.84
C GLN A 602 -41.49 -21.73 -7.99
N ARG A 603 -40.82 -20.60 -7.72
CA ARG A 603 -39.37 -20.44 -7.89
C ARG A 603 -38.73 -19.62 -6.78
N VAL A 604 -37.45 -19.82 -6.55
CA VAL A 604 -36.59 -18.96 -5.73
C VAL A 604 -35.75 -18.11 -6.66
N LEU A 605 -35.77 -16.79 -6.46
CA LEU A 605 -34.86 -15.85 -7.09
C LEU A 605 -33.65 -15.67 -6.17
N MET A 606 -32.51 -16.24 -6.55
CA MET A 606 -31.25 -15.99 -5.85
C MET A 606 -30.69 -14.65 -6.32
N LEU A 607 -30.86 -13.60 -5.54
CA LEU A 607 -30.33 -12.27 -5.83
C LEU A 607 -28.86 -12.23 -5.44
N ALA A 608 -27.98 -12.00 -6.41
CA ALA A 608 -26.56 -11.79 -6.21
C ALA A 608 -26.23 -10.32 -6.50
N ALA A 609 -25.68 -9.61 -5.53
CA ALA A 609 -25.44 -8.18 -5.61
C ALA A 609 -23.98 -7.83 -5.33
N VAL A 610 -23.46 -6.80 -6.03
CA VAL A 610 -22.15 -6.20 -5.75
C VAL A 610 -22.20 -5.12 -4.66
N SER A 611 -23.36 -4.93 -4.08
CA SER A 611 -23.63 -4.11 -2.90
C SER A 611 -24.20 -4.97 -1.76
N LEU A 612 -24.47 -4.36 -0.61
CA LEU A 612 -25.09 -5.03 0.52
C LEU A 612 -26.61 -5.13 0.32
N LEU A 613 -27.16 -6.35 0.26
CA LEU A 613 -28.60 -6.56 0.28
C LEU A 613 -29.21 -6.23 1.66
N PRO A 614 -30.46 -5.74 1.73
CA PRO A 614 -31.13 -5.37 2.97
C PRO A 614 -31.14 -6.50 4.02
N GLY A 615 -31.04 -6.16 5.30
CA GLY A 615 -31.11 -7.13 6.40
C GLY A 615 -29.90 -8.07 6.52
N ARG A 616 -28.87 -7.91 5.68
CA ARG A 616 -27.60 -8.63 5.82
C ARG A 616 -26.57 -7.78 6.56
N PRO A 617 -25.78 -8.37 7.47
CA PRO A 617 -24.62 -7.68 7.99
C PRO A 617 -23.56 -7.56 6.88
N PRO A 618 -22.83 -6.44 6.79
CA PRO A 618 -21.66 -6.35 5.93
C PRO A 618 -20.63 -7.42 6.31
N LYS A 619 -19.85 -7.89 5.33
CA LYS A 619 -18.70 -8.75 5.60
C LYS A 619 -17.75 -7.99 6.55
N PRO A 620 -17.35 -8.58 7.69
CA PRO A 620 -16.49 -7.90 8.64
C PRO A 620 -15.20 -7.36 8.01
N GLY A 621 -14.97 -6.05 8.14
CA GLY A 621 -13.77 -5.38 7.64
C GLY A 621 -13.70 -5.22 6.11
N GLU A 622 -14.73 -5.62 5.37
CA GLU A 622 -14.77 -5.49 3.90
C GLU A 622 -15.92 -4.57 3.50
N ALA A 623 -15.59 -3.41 2.93
CA ALA A 623 -16.58 -2.50 2.40
C ALA A 623 -17.22 -3.07 1.12
N PRO A 624 -18.52 -2.82 0.84
CA PRO A 624 -19.16 -3.27 -0.38
C PRO A 624 -18.41 -2.79 -1.64
N PRO A 625 -18.18 -3.64 -2.65
CA PRO A 625 -17.47 -3.26 -3.87
C PRO A 625 -18.11 -2.09 -4.62
N ALA A 626 -19.44 -2.03 -4.60
CA ALA A 626 -20.22 -0.92 -5.14
C ALA A 626 -20.98 -0.20 -4.02
N GLU A 627 -20.59 1.04 -3.76
CA GLU A 627 -21.15 1.88 -2.69
C GLU A 627 -21.34 3.31 -3.18
N PHE A 628 -22.44 3.94 -2.79
CA PHE A 628 -22.74 5.33 -3.16
C PHE A 628 -22.89 6.21 -1.93
N GLN A 629 -22.31 7.40 -2.01
CA GLN A 629 -22.46 8.47 -1.03
C GLN A 629 -23.04 9.71 -1.68
N TRP A 630 -23.99 10.33 -1.00
CA TRP A 630 -24.73 11.49 -1.47
C TRP A 630 -24.45 12.70 -0.60
N LEU A 631 -24.18 13.81 -1.26
CA LEU A 631 -23.86 15.09 -0.65
C LEU A 631 -24.75 16.15 -1.29
N VAL A 632 -25.17 17.11 -0.48
CA VAL A 632 -25.93 18.25 -0.95
C VAL A 632 -25.29 19.53 -0.44
N THR A 633 -25.19 20.52 -1.32
CA THR A 633 -24.75 21.88 -0.97
C THR A 633 -25.61 22.89 -1.70
N GLU A 634 -25.72 24.10 -1.16
CA GLU A 634 -26.32 25.22 -1.90
C GLU A 634 -25.30 25.77 -2.91
N VAL A 635 -25.77 26.14 -4.10
CA VAL A 635 -24.97 26.95 -5.02
C VAL A 635 -25.02 28.39 -4.49
N PRO A 636 -23.91 28.94 -3.97
CA PRO A 636 -23.95 30.16 -3.16
C PRO A 636 -24.44 31.36 -3.97
N ARG A 637 -25.25 32.20 -3.32
CA ARG A 637 -25.66 33.52 -3.82
C ARG A 637 -24.84 34.61 -3.13
N PRO A 638 -23.93 35.31 -3.81
CA PRO A 638 -23.37 36.55 -3.27
C PRO A 638 -24.44 37.67 -3.30
N PRO A 639 -24.64 38.48 -2.25
CA PRO A 639 -24.19 38.37 -0.85
C PRO A 639 -25.38 38.10 0.09
N LEU A 640 -25.43 36.95 0.78
CA LEU A 640 -26.37 36.74 1.88
C LEU A 640 -25.66 36.10 3.08
N PRO A 641 -26.12 36.37 4.32
CA PRO A 641 -25.63 35.69 5.51
C PRO A 641 -25.87 34.18 5.38
N ALA A 642 -24.90 33.39 5.85
CA ALA A 642 -25.05 31.95 5.94
C ALA A 642 -26.31 31.65 6.77
N THR A 643 -27.34 31.14 6.10
CA THR A 643 -28.43 30.43 6.78
C THR A 643 -27.99 28.98 6.84
N ASP A 644 -28.07 28.36 8.02
CA ASP A 644 -27.61 26.97 8.21
C ASP A 644 -28.45 25.96 7.42
N ASP A 645 -29.65 26.34 6.99
CA ASP A 645 -30.57 25.47 6.25
C ASP A 645 -30.26 25.47 4.75
N LEU A 646 -29.99 24.29 4.19
CA LEU A 646 -29.82 24.09 2.74
C LEU A 646 -31.18 24.04 2.02
N PRO A 647 -31.27 24.41 0.72
CA PRO A 647 -32.52 24.29 -0.05
C PRO A 647 -33.07 22.87 -0.11
N LEU A 648 -32.18 21.88 -0.04
CA LEU A 648 -32.49 20.47 -0.11
C LEU A 648 -31.82 19.73 1.05
N SER A 649 -32.56 18.85 1.71
CA SER A 649 -32.07 17.98 2.79
C SER A 649 -32.21 16.51 2.38
N LEU A 650 -31.23 15.68 2.75
CA LEU A 650 -31.25 14.26 2.44
C LEU A 650 -31.88 13.48 3.61
N VAL A 651 -32.86 12.64 3.33
CA VAL A 651 -33.43 11.69 4.32
C VAL A 651 -32.41 10.60 4.63
N ASN A 652 -31.67 10.17 3.61
CA ASN A 652 -30.54 9.26 3.70
C ASN A 652 -29.42 9.73 2.76
N SER A 653 -28.16 9.51 3.18
CA SER A 653 -26.96 9.98 2.46
C SER A 653 -26.10 8.85 1.88
N SER A 654 -26.55 7.60 1.99
CA SER A 654 -25.84 6.42 1.47
C SER A 654 -26.81 5.46 0.81
N GLY A 655 -26.25 4.60 -0.06
CA GLY A 655 -27.02 3.67 -0.89
C GLY A 655 -27.26 4.24 -2.28
N GLY A 656 -27.61 3.38 -3.24
CA GLY A 656 -27.77 3.83 -4.62
C GLY A 656 -29.11 4.53 -4.89
N ARG A 657 -30.02 4.53 -3.92
CA ARG A 657 -31.26 5.32 -3.92
C ARG A 657 -31.32 6.17 -2.65
N ILE A 658 -31.73 7.42 -2.81
CA ILE A 658 -31.95 8.33 -1.69
C ILE A 658 -33.28 9.07 -1.85
N HIS A 659 -33.83 9.53 -0.73
CA HIS A 659 -34.89 10.53 -0.72
C HIS A 659 -34.36 11.87 -0.26
N ALA A 660 -34.84 12.93 -0.91
CA ALA A 660 -34.54 14.29 -0.51
C ALA A 660 -35.82 15.10 -0.35
N VAL A 661 -35.81 16.02 0.62
CA VAL A 661 -36.92 16.91 0.95
C VAL A 661 -36.49 18.34 0.67
N ALA A 662 -37.29 19.05 -0.13
CA ALA A 662 -37.13 20.47 -0.43
C ALA A 662 -37.51 21.31 0.79
N GLN A 663 -36.53 21.97 1.41
CA GLN A 663 -36.71 22.71 2.66
C GLN A 663 -37.07 24.18 2.42
N ARG A 664 -36.40 24.83 1.48
CA ARG A 664 -36.61 26.24 1.15
C ARG A 664 -36.28 26.54 -0.30
N GLU A 665 -36.75 27.68 -0.79
CA GLU A 665 -36.38 28.14 -2.12
C GLU A 665 -34.87 28.35 -2.27
N GLY A 666 -34.33 27.94 -3.42
CA GLY A 666 -32.91 28.04 -3.73
C GLY A 666 -32.46 27.04 -4.78
N LEU A 667 -31.17 27.07 -5.12
CA LEU A 667 -30.55 26.12 -6.05
C LEU A 667 -29.65 25.17 -5.26
N ALA A 668 -29.98 23.89 -5.25
CA ALA A 668 -29.16 22.85 -4.64
C ALA A 668 -28.28 22.18 -5.69
N LEU A 669 -27.05 21.87 -5.29
CA LEU A 669 -26.13 20.96 -5.97
C LEU A 669 -26.18 19.61 -5.27
N LEU A 670 -26.75 18.62 -5.94
CA LEU A 670 -26.75 17.24 -5.49
C LEU A 670 -25.56 16.52 -6.12
N VAL A 671 -24.72 15.92 -5.28
CA VAL A 671 -23.49 15.21 -5.69
C VAL A 671 -23.59 13.76 -5.25
N CYS A 672 -23.32 12.84 -6.18
CA CYS A 672 -23.22 11.41 -5.90
C CYS A 672 -21.78 10.96 -6.18
N LEU A 673 -21.18 10.29 -5.19
CA LEU A 673 -19.90 9.61 -5.31
C LEU A 673 -20.14 8.11 -5.35
N GLY A 674 -19.71 7.45 -6.43
CA GLY A 674 -19.78 5.99 -6.59
C GLY A 674 -18.41 5.35 -6.44
N HIS A 675 -18.32 4.33 -5.58
CA HIS A 675 -17.15 3.48 -5.44
C HIS A 675 -17.28 2.29 -6.38
N THR A 676 -16.20 1.97 -7.10
CA THR A 676 -16.07 0.75 -7.89
C THR A 676 -14.78 0.05 -7.50
N ARG A 677 -14.82 -0.72 -6.40
CA ARG A 677 -13.64 -1.37 -5.85
C ARG A 677 -13.26 -2.59 -6.67
N ARG A 678 -12.08 -2.57 -7.31
CA ARG A 678 -11.55 -3.64 -8.17
C ARG A 678 -10.36 -4.37 -7.55
N GLY A 679 -10.30 -4.43 -6.22
CA GLY A 679 -9.14 -4.95 -5.52
C GLY A 679 -7.92 -4.03 -5.61
N LEU A 680 -8.12 -2.72 -5.83
CA LEU A 680 -7.10 -1.69 -5.57
C LEU A 680 -7.33 -1.08 -4.17
N ALA A 681 -6.52 -0.11 -3.77
CA ALA A 681 -6.71 0.60 -2.50
C ALA A 681 -7.79 1.68 -2.61
N ASP A 682 -8.49 1.98 -1.52
CA ASP A 682 -9.38 3.15 -1.51
C ASP A 682 -8.56 4.47 -1.45
N PRO A 683 -9.14 5.62 -1.81
CA PRO A 683 -8.46 6.92 -1.66
C PRO A 683 -7.96 7.13 -0.23
N TYR A 684 -6.73 7.63 -0.09
CA TYR A 684 -6.03 7.77 1.20
C TYR A 684 -5.77 6.46 1.95
N GLN A 685 -5.76 5.34 1.23
CA GLN A 685 -5.44 4.03 1.78
C GLN A 685 -4.22 3.42 1.07
N VAL A 686 -3.43 2.63 1.81
CA VAL A 686 -2.41 1.72 1.27
C VAL A 686 -2.77 0.31 1.71
N ARG A 687 -2.87 -0.62 0.77
CA ARG A 687 -3.13 -2.03 1.07
C ARG A 687 -1.83 -2.80 1.13
N VAL A 688 -1.73 -3.68 2.12
CA VAL A 688 -0.56 -4.54 2.34
C VAL A 688 -0.99 -5.99 2.14
N GLU A 689 -0.43 -6.63 1.11
CA GLU A 689 -0.77 -7.99 0.69
C GLU A 689 0.45 -8.92 0.83
N LEU A 690 0.19 -10.22 0.99
CA LEU A 690 1.20 -11.28 0.93
C LEU A 690 0.85 -12.28 -0.20
N PRO A 691 1.85 -12.88 -0.87
CA PRO A 691 1.60 -13.81 -1.95
C PRO A 691 1.19 -15.20 -1.45
N GLY A 692 0.24 -15.82 -2.17
CA GLY A 692 -0.08 -17.25 -2.08
C GLY A 692 -0.49 -17.71 -0.68
N ASP A 693 0.03 -18.86 -0.25
CA ASP A 693 -0.34 -19.51 1.01
C ASP A 693 0.52 -19.05 2.20
N ALA A 694 1.27 -17.95 2.05
CA ALA A 694 2.17 -17.46 3.09
C ALA A 694 1.39 -17.19 4.40
N ARG A 695 1.82 -17.79 5.50
CA ARG A 695 1.24 -17.59 6.83
C ARG A 695 2.21 -16.86 7.74
N LEU A 696 1.67 -15.96 8.55
CA LEU A 696 2.34 -15.24 9.63
C LEU A 696 1.84 -15.81 10.95
N ASP A 697 2.78 -16.25 11.78
CA ASP A 697 2.49 -16.55 13.18
C ASP A 697 2.23 -15.27 13.99
N ARG A 698 1.89 -15.44 15.28
CA ARG A 698 1.60 -14.32 16.18
C ARG A 698 2.75 -13.35 16.37
N GLU A 699 3.98 -13.83 16.42
CA GLU A 699 5.16 -13.01 16.65
C GLU A 699 5.54 -12.24 15.38
N GLN A 700 5.52 -12.91 14.23
CA GLN A 700 5.75 -12.33 12.90
C GLN A 700 4.69 -11.26 12.59
N TYR A 701 3.41 -11.56 12.82
CA TYR A 701 2.33 -10.60 12.65
C TYR A 701 2.52 -9.38 13.57
N SER A 702 2.85 -9.61 14.85
CA SER A 702 3.12 -8.51 15.78
C SER A 702 4.29 -7.65 15.32
N TYR A 703 5.34 -8.26 14.78
CA TYR A 703 6.50 -7.53 14.25
C TYR A 703 6.13 -6.66 13.05
N VAL A 704 5.40 -7.21 12.07
CA VAL A 704 4.92 -6.48 10.89
C VAL A 704 4.01 -5.31 11.29
N MET A 705 3.04 -5.54 12.18
CA MET A 705 2.11 -4.50 12.60
C MET A 705 2.80 -3.33 13.31
N ASN A 706 3.88 -3.57 14.09
CA ASN A 706 4.66 -2.50 14.69
C ASN A 706 5.46 -1.68 13.64
N ILE A 707 5.92 -2.30 12.55
CA ILE A 707 6.54 -1.58 11.43
C ILE A 707 5.49 -0.69 10.75
N LEU A 708 4.33 -1.25 10.40
CA LEU A 708 3.25 -0.52 9.74
C LEU A 708 2.76 0.65 10.60
N GLU A 709 2.55 0.44 11.91
CA GLU A 709 2.17 1.52 12.85
C GLU A 709 3.22 2.62 12.92
N THR A 710 4.51 2.27 12.89
CA THR A 710 5.61 3.26 12.97
C THR A 710 5.78 4.06 11.68
N LEU A 711 5.47 3.46 10.53
CA LEU A 711 5.67 4.04 9.20
C LEU A 711 4.37 4.48 8.53
N CYS A 712 3.28 4.59 9.29
CA CYS A 712 2.00 5.08 8.79
C CYS A 712 2.05 6.60 8.54
N PRO A 713 1.85 7.07 7.30
CA PRO A 713 1.78 8.49 7.00
C PRO A 713 0.55 9.14 7.66
N LEU A 714 0.65 10.42 8.01
CA LEU A 714 -0.49 11.16 8.55
C LEU A 714 -1.62 11.25 7.51
N GLY A 715 -2.84 10.90 7.90
CA GLY A 715 -4.01 10.97 7.03
C GLY A 715 -4.11 9.83 6.02
N ILE A 716 -3.24 8.82 6.10
CA ILE A 716 -3.31 7.60 5.28
C ILE A 716 -3.68 6.42 6.17
N GLU A 717 -4.60 5.59 5.72
CA GLU A 717 -4.93 4.31 6.35
C GLU A 717 -4.08 3.19 5.75
N ILE A 718 -3.39 2.41 6.60
CA ILE A 718 -2.79 1.14 6.16
C ILE A 718 -3.79 0.02 6.36
N ASN A 719 -4.38 -0.45 5.27
CA ASN A 719 -5.34 -1.54 5.28
C ASN A 719 -4.63 -2.91 5.28
N THR A 720 -4.82 -3.61 6.39
CA THR A 720 -4.28 -4.95 6.69
C THR A 720 -5.36 -6.01 6.79
N VAL A 721 -6.57 -5.76 6.27
CA VAL A 721 -7.71 -6.69 6.37
C VAL A 721 -7.38 -8.03 5.70
N GLU A 722 -6.87 -8.00 4.47
CA GLU A 722 -6.50 -9.20 3.72
C GLU A 722 -5.39 -9.98 4.43
N LEU A 723 -4.34 -9.28 4.89
CA LEU A 723 -3.29 -9.87 5.71
C LEU A 723 -3.88 -10.63 6.91
N ARG A 724 -4.81 -10.01 7.66
CA ARG A 724 -5.46 -10.61 8.83
C ARG A 724 -6.36 -11.79 8.51
N ARG A 725 -7.03 -11.76 7.36
CA ARG A 725 -8.01 -12.78 6.97
C ARG A 725 -7.32 -14.01 6.39
N ASP A 726 -6.36 -13.80 5.50
CA ASP A 726 -5.86 -14.83 4.61
C ASP A 726 -4.44 -15.29 4.98
N HIS A 727 -3.71 -14.53 5.80
CA HIS A 727 -2.31 -14.80 6.08
C HIS A 727 -1.95 -14.88 7.56
N VAL A 728 -2.87 -14.62 8.49
CA VAL A 728 -2.59 -14.76 9.93
C VAL A 728 -3.09 -16.11 10.42
N ASP A 729 -2.20 -16.86 11.07
CA ASP A 729 -2.54 -18.11 11.75
C ASP A 729 -2.00 -18.06 13.18
N PHE A 730 -2.91 -17.95 14.15
CA PHE A 730 -2.56 -17.99 15.57
C PHE A 730 -2.68 -19.39 16.18
N GLY A 731 -2.97 -20.41 15.36
CA GLY A 731 -3.40 -21.72 15.81
C GLY A 731 -4.85 -21.73 16.29
N ALA A 732 -5.33 -22.93 16.67
CA ALA A 732 -6.60 -23.07 17.36
C ALA A 732 -6.46 -22.62 18.81
N ASP A 733 -7.49 -21.97 19.36
CA ASP A 733 -7.56 -21.69 20.79
C ASP A 733 -7.56 -23.01 21.59
N ALA A 734 -7.38 -22.97 22.91
CA ALA A 734 -7.38 -24.17 23.77
C ALA A 734 -8.67 -25.03 23.66
N ALA A 735 -9.73 -24.51 23.02
CA ALA A 735 -10.99 -25.18 22.72
C ALA A 735 -11.09 -25.76 21.29
N GLY A 736 -10.09 -25.56 20.41
CA GLY A 736 -10.09 -26.06 19.04
C GLY A 736 -10.71 -25.14 17.98
N ASP A 737 -11.27 -23.98 18.38
CA ASP A 737 -11.89 -23.02 17.47
C ASP A 737 -10.86 -22.10 16.80
N ALA A 738 -11.12 -21.73 15.55
CA ALA A 738 -10.30 -20.81 14.78
C ALA A 738 -10.38 -19.38 15.35
N PHE A 739 -9.24 -18.71 15.50
CA PHE A 739 -9.16 -17.37 16.06
C PHE A 739 -9.94 -16.34 15.22
N PRO A 740 -10.88 -15.57 15.81
CA PRO A 740 -11.69 -14.62 15.05
C PRO A 740 -10.84 -13.46 14.48
N THR A 741 -10.93 -13.27 13.16
CA THR A 741 -10.19 -12.26 12.38
C THR A 741 -10.38 -10.81 12.85
N GLN A 742 -11.49 -10.50 13.52
CA GLN A 742 -11.77 -9.16 14.07
C GLN A 742 -10.82 -8.79 15.22
N ASP A 743 -10.44 -9.78 16.04
CA ASP A 743 -9.61 -9.54 17.22
C ASP A 743 -8.14 -9.31 16.83
N ALA A 744 -7.67 -9.86 15.71
CA ALA A 744 -6.29 -9.73 15.22
C ALA A 744 -5.76 -8.28 15.20
N SER A 745 -6.60 -7.31 14.79
CA SER A 745 -6.19 -5.89 14.74
C SER A 745 -5.95 -5.24 16.09
N ARG A 746 -6.57 -5.77 17.15
CA ARG A 746 -6.44 -5.28 18.53
C ARG A 746 -5.56 -6.18 19.39
N THR A 747 -5.18 -7.36 18.90
CA THR A 747 -4.45 -8.38 19.68
C THR A 747 -2.95 -8.48 19.36
N TYR A 748 -2.42 -7.71 18.40
CA TYR A 748 -0.98 -7.67 18.18
C TYR A 748 -0.26 -6.97 19.34
N ARG A 749 0.93 -7.48 19.69
CA ARG A 749 1.69 -6.94 20.81
C ARG A 749 2.40 -5.66 20.39
N ARG A 750 1.95 -4.50 20.88
CA ARG A 750 2.68 -3.23 20.70
C ARG A 750 3.99 -3.25 21.47
N TYR A 751 5.10 -2.98 20.79
CA TYR A 751 6.44 -2.99 21.38
C TYR A 751 6.79 -1.70 22.07
N ARG A 752 6.32 -0.57 21.54
CA ARG A 752 6.56 0.76 22.09
C ARG A 752 5.40 1.17 22.98
N ARG A 753 5.67 1.51 24.24
CA ARG A 753 4.64 2.12 25.10
C ARG A 753 4.35 3.54 24.59
N ARG A 754 3.07 3.91 24.50
CA ARG A 754 2.69 5.31 24.28
C ARG A 754 3.20 6.10 25.48
N ARG A 755 4.01 7.13 25.23
CA ARG A 755 4.32 8.12 26.25
C ARG A 755 3.04 8.92 26.44
N ASP A 756 2.40 8.78 27.60
CA ASP A 756 1.30 9.68 27.96
C ASP A 756 1.87 11.09 28.04
N VAL A 757 1.39 11.97 27.16
CA VAL A 757 1.79 13.38 27.11
C VAL A 757 1.29 14.15 28.36
N GLY A 758 0.59 13.49 29.28
CA GLY A 758 0.06 14.06 30.52
C GLY A 758 0.62 13.51 31.84
N SER A 759 1.44 12.46 31.87
CA SER A 759 1.88 11.84 33.14
C SER A 759 3.25 12.35 33.64
N HIS A 760 3.46 13.66 33.58
CA HIS A 760 4.44 14.34 34.44
C HIS A 760 3.72 14.79 35.72
N ALA A 761 3.20 13.84 36.49
CA ALA A 761 2.84 14.05 37.87
C ALA A 761 3.25 12.81 38.65
N GLU A 762 4.15 13.05 39.61
CA GLU A 762 4.56 12.15 40.69
C GLU A 762 5.49 10.98 40.33
N ARG A 763 6.80 11.29 40.35
CA ARG A 763 7.79 10.33 40.84
C ARG A 763 7.46 10.03 42.31
N PRO A 764 7.28 8.77 42.73
CA PRO A 764 7.56 8.44 44.11
C PRO A 764 9.09 8.46 44.25
N LEU A 765 9.59 9.53 44.83
CA LEU A 765 10.82 9.46 45.60
C LEU A 765 10.51 8.60 46.82
N ASN A 766 11.39 7.62 47.08
CA ASN A 766 11.42 6.68 48.21
C ASN A 766 10.64 5.38 47.97
N GLU A 767 11.37 4.29 47.76
CA GLU A 767 11.62 3.30 48.81
C GLU A 767 12.93 2.57 48.51
N THR A 768 13.64 2.24 49.59
CA THR A 768 15.01 1.71 49.73
C THR A 768 15.33 0.43 48.98
#